data_AF-A0A814YHB2-F1
#
_entry.id   AF-A0A814YHB2-F1
#
_cell.length_a   1.000
_cell.length_b   1.000
_cell.length_c   1.000
_cell.angle_alpha   90.00
_cell.angle_beta   90.00
_cell.angle_gamma   90.00
#
_symmetry.space_group_name_H-M   'P 1'
#
loop_
_entity.id
_entity.type
_entity.pdbx_description
1 polymer ?
#
loop_
_entity_poly.entity_id
_entity_poly.type
_entity_poly.pdbx_seq_one_letter_code
_entity_poly.pdbx_strand_id
1 'polypeptide(L)'
;MSEEINSLNNTTQTPNNSNQNVLNELDTENTTHSQYEYDSLSSSNNSENKEQMSIPLKDILPESATNMTGDGRISVCLSDEQLNDIYEYSILNMEEYDIISTSEYRFNIKQPLIPGQNIPRLAICIMIVGSRGDVQPFIAFGKELLKVGHRVRLATHEIFRKFVKENGLEFFPLGGNPAELMAFMVKNAGIIPHVSSIVSGDIYRKRKQLAQIIDSTWKACVKPDDETGAPFTADAIISNPPTFGHIHCAQKLGIPLHICFTMPWSPTTAFPHPLFNVDYSIRSKEKMNYLSYEIVGMFTWVGMKDLINHFRRKVLNLKRLSTSQAINIWAKEKVPHTYCWSPAMIPKPIDWGEHIDVSGFFMLDLATNFTPSNDLIQFLKEGSRPIYVGFGSITGDDPVRLTNTILEAIKLVKCRAIISEGWGGIGKATTLPDNIYLIGNCPHDWLFEHVDIVCHHGGAGTTATGLKLGKPTVIVPFFGDQFFWGDMIYKIGAGPSPLPGKTLKADQLADAFRFAMRSETRAAAQRLAAAMKEENGVATAVQAFHAHLPLDKMISDLESTFPACFSLPKYDLKISLPVAQVLLASGSIDESELKVHPVKVWDIRDEHERVPWHRLTRSGRKAFSRLYAETTDGTKQAQSGYSKEICAEILSKFEQNRRVIKS
;
A
#
# COMPACT_ATOMS: atom_id res chain seq x y z
N MET A 1 18.11 -56.64 18.42
CA MET A 1 18.70 -57.63 19.34
C MET A 1 19.53 -56.83 20.33
N SER A 2 18.92 -56.43 21.46
CA SER A 2 18.99 -57.12 22.77
C SER A 2 20.39 -56.93 23.37
N GLU A 3 20.67 -56.34 24.53
CA GLU A 3 19.91 -56.10 25.75
C GLU A 3 20.71 -55.15 26.69
N GLU A 4 19.96 -54.32 27.44
CA GLU A 4 20.13 -53.93 28.87
C GLU A 4 21.45 -53.32 29.39
N ILE A 5 21.44 -52.24 30.19
CA ILE A 5 20.96 -52.22 31.59
C ILE A 5 20.41 -50.83 32.00
N ASN A 6 19.23 -50.85 32.62
CA ASN A 6 18.64 -49.77 33.42
C ASN A 6 19.19 -49.80 34.87
N SER A 7 19.39 -48.63 35.49
CA SER A 7 18.61 -48.24 36.69
C SER A 7 19.10 -46.93 37.31
N LEU A 8 18.11 -46.08 37.62
CA LEU A 8 18.20 -44.92 38.50
C LEU A 8 18.36 -45.36 39.96
N ASN A 9 19.08 -44.58 40.78
CA ASN A 9 18.45 -43.80 41.86
C ASN A 9 19.43 -42.94 42.69
N ASN A 10 18.99 -41.70 42.91
CA ASN A 10 19.00 -40.93 44.16
C ASN A 10 20.26 -40.20 44.69
N THR A 11 20.19 -38.89 44.43
CA THR A 11 20.26 -37.75 45.37
C THR A 11 21.59 -37.27 45.98
N THR A 12 21.67 -35.94 45.88
CA THR A 12 22.15 -34.92 46.84
C THR A 12 23.55 -34.31 46.69
N GLN A 13 23.49 -32.98 46.58
CA GLN A 13 24.45 -31.92 46.89
C GLN A 13 25.26 -31.27 45.74
N THR A 14 24.94 -29.99 45.60
CA THR A 14 25.52 -28.88 44.82
C THR A 14 27.05 -28.77 44.84
N PRO A 15 27.65 -28.13 43.82
CA PRO A 15 28.16 -26.78 44.08
C PRO A 15 28.02 -25.74 42.93
N ASN A 16 27.68 -24.53 43.37
CA ASN A 16 28.17 -23.20 42.99
C ASN A 16 28.09 -22.67 41.54
N ASN A 17 27.14 -21.74 41.42
CA ASN A 17 27.11 -20.55 40.58
C ASN A 17 28.44 -19.79 40.49
N SER A 18 28.90 -19.58 39.26
CA SER A 18 29.34 -18.26 38.76
C SER A 18 29.33 -18.29 37.24
N ASN A 19 28.90 -17.18 36.61
CA ASN A 19 28.78 -16.93 35.16
C ASN A 19 27.38 -17.06 34.50
N GLN A 20 26.36 -16.50 35.15
CA GLN A 20 25.21 -15.91 34.45
C GLN A 20 24.92 -14.55 35.10
N ASN A 21 25.61 -13.48 34.68
CA ASN A 21 25.26 -12.10 35.08
C ASN A 21 25.93 -11.01 34.22
N VAL A 22 26.09 -11.22 32.91
CA VAL A 22 26.63 -10.15 32.02
C VAL A 22 25.80 -9.96 30.72
N LEU A 23 24.62 -10.57 30.60
CA LEU A 23 23.76 -10.42 29.41
C LEU A 23 22.34 -9.88 29.70
N ASN A 24 22.05 -9.42 30.92
CA ASN A 24 20.70 -8.96 31.31
C ASN A 24 20.61 -7.47 31.73
N GLU A 25 21.67 -6.66 31.55
CA GLU A 25 21.67 -5.25 32.02
C GLU A 25 21.74 -4.18 30.91
N LEU A 26 21.53 -4.52 29.63
CA LEU A 26 21.46 -3.52 28.54
C LEU A 26 20.10 -3.47 27.80
N ASP A 27 19.11 -4.29 28.18
CA ASP A 27 17.81 -4.39 27.50
C ASP A 27 16.59 -4.00 28.36
N THR A 28 16.80 -3.46 29.57
CA THR A 28 15.71 -3.20 30.54
C THR A 28 15.36 -1.73 30.78
N GLU A 29 16.16 -0.76 30.30
CA GLU A 29 15.88 0.67 30.58
C GLU A 29 15.09 1.42 29.49
N ASN A 30 14.88 0.86 28.29
CA ASN A 30 14.10 1.52 27.22
C ASN A 30 12.74 0.88 26.89
N THR A 31 12.42 -0.26 27.50
CA THR A 31 11.20 -1.04 27.21
C THR A 31 10.06 -0.70 28.17
N THR A 32 10.39 -0.37 29.42
CA THR A 32 9.43 -0.08 30.50
C THR A 32 8.71 1.26 30.32
N HIS A 33 9.37 2.31 29.82
CA HIS A 33 8.71 3.61 29.63
C HIS A 33 7.65 3.63 28.51
N SER A 34 7.74 2.73 27.53
CA SER A 34 6.72 2.61 26.48
C SER A 34 5.50 1.79 26.91
N GLN A 35 5.67 0.86 27.86
CA GLN A 35 4.61 -0.04 28.32
C GLN A 35 3.57 0.70 29.18
N TYR A 36 3.97 1.65 30.02
CA TYR A 36 3.06 2.36 30.90
C TYR A 36 2.21 3.45 30.21
N GLU A 37 2.65 4.02 29.09
CA GLU A 37 1.88 5.07 28.40
C GLU A 37 0.66 4.52 27.63
N TYR A 38 0.72 3.29 27.10
CA TYR A 38 -0.39 2.69 26.36
C TYR A 38 -1.53 2.19 27.26
N ASP A 39 -1.25 1.83 28.52
CA ASP A 39 -2.28 1.41 29.49
C ASP A 39 -3.12 2.59 30.01
N SER A 40 -2.59 3.82 29.93
CA SER A 40 -3.28 5.03 30.37
C SER A 40 -4.32 5.57 29.36
N LEU A 41 -4.30 5.11 28.11
CA LEU A 41 -5.21 5.58 27.04
C LEU A 41 -6.60 4.93 27.10
N SER A 42 -6.80 3.88 27.91
CA SER A 42 -8.07 3.14 28.00
C SER A 42 -8.98 3.59 29.15
N SER A 43 -8.57 4.55 30.00
CA SER A 43 -9.30 4.88 31.24
C SER A 43 -9.84 6.31 31.35
N SER A 44 -9.66 7.19 30.36
CA SER A 44 -10.20 8.57 30.44
C SER A 44 -11.45 8.77 29.59
N ASN A 45 -12.62 8.64 30.23
CA ASN A 45 -13.93 9.04 29.70
C ASN A 45 -14.26 10.49 30.07
N ASN A 46 -14.72 11.25 29.07
CA ASN A 46 -15.70 12.34 29.08
C ASN A 46 -15.69 13.40 30.20
N SER A 47 -15.13 14.56 29.89
CA SER A 47 -15.82 15.86 30.00
C SER A 47 -15.02 16.90 29.19
N GLU A 48 -15.68 17.96 28.72
CA GLU A 48 -15.13 19.07 27.91
C GLU A 48 -15.10 18.86 26.38
N ASN A 49 -16.27 19.00 25.76
CA ASN A 49 -16.42 19.60 24.42
C ASN A 49 -17.87 20.09 24.28
N LYS A 50 -18.13 21.34 24.67
CA LYS A 50 -19.27 22.11 24.18
C LYS A 50 -18.69 23.38 23.57
N GLU A 51 -18.63 23.44 22.25
CA GLU A 51 -19.09 24.61 21.48
C GLU A 51 -18.98 24.39 19.96
N GLN A 52 -20.13 24.65 19.31
CA GLN A 52 -20.39 25.03 17.91
C GLN A 52 -20.05 24.03 16.79
N MET A 53 -21.03 23.15 16.51
CA MET A 53 -21.32 22.59 15.18
C MET A 53 -22.76 22.98 14.83
N SER A 54 -22.99 23.57 13.66
CA SER A 54 -24.30 23.56 13.02
C SER A 54 -24.43 22.26 12.22
N ILE A 55 -25.26 21.34 12.74
CA ILE A 55 -25.56 19.96 12.33
C ILE A 55 -24.56 18.88 12.82
N PRO A 56 -24.86 18.17 13.93
CA PRO A 56 -24.12 17.00 14.40
C PRO A 56 -24.14 15.86 13.38
N LEU A 57 -22.97 15.34 13.01
CA LEU A 57 -22.81 14.11 12.20
C LEU A 57 -23.57 12.88 12.76
N LYS A 58 -23.93 12.93 14.04
CA LYS A 58 -24.73 11.91 14.75
C LYS A 58 -26.18 11.83 14.26
N ASP A 59 -26.68 12.92 13.68
CA ASP A 59 -28.06 13.02 13.20
C ASP A 59 -28.19 12.49 11.75
N ILE A 60 -27.07 12.25 11.07
CA ILE A 60 -27.01 11.84 9.66
C ILE A 60 -26.91 10.30 9.52
N LEU A 61 -26.25 9.63 10.45
CA LEU A 61 -26.08 8.17 10.48
C LEU A 61 -26.34 7.66 11.90
N PRO A 62 -27.57 7.27 12.28
CA PRO A 62 -27.82 6.71 13.60
C PRO A 62 -27.00 5.42 13.78
N GLU A 63 -26.47 5.19 15.00
CA GLU A 63 -25.69 4.00 15.36
C GLU A 63 -26.42 2.67 15.05
N SER A 64 -27.74 2.72 14.85
CA SER A 64 -28.62 1.59 14.49
C SER A 64 -28.77 1.32 12.98
N ALA A 65 -28.24 2.16 12.08
CA ALA A 65 -28.44 2.03 10.63
C ALA A 65 -27.30 1.31 9.87
N THR A 66 -26.27 0.85 10.59
CA THR A 66 -25.08 0.25 9.98
C THR A 66 -24.87 -1.17 10.49
N ASN A 67 -24.91 -2.15 9.58
CA ASN A 67 -24.53 -3.53 9.89
C ASN A 67 -23.34 -3.93 9.02
N MET A 68 -22.29 -4.46 9.64
CA MET A 68 -21.23 -5.11 8.89
C MET A 68 -21.61 -6.55 8.58
N THR A 69 -21.40 -6.97 7.34
CA THR A 69 -21.64 -8.35 6.92
C THR A 69 -20.44 -9.23 7.26
N GLY A 70 -20.67 -10.54 7.39
CA GLY A 70 -19.61 -11.49 7.74
C GLY A 70 -18.47 -11.61 6.73
N ASP A 71 -18.58 -11.02 5.54
CA ASP A 71 -17.55 -10.93 4.49
C ASP A 71 -16.76 -9.61 4.52
N GLY A 72 -17.07 -8.72 5.47
CA GLY A 72 -16.21 -7.60 5.78
C GLY A 72 -16.51 -6.26 5.12
N ARG A 73 -17.54 -6.25 4.28
CA ARG A 73 -18.00 -5.06 3.61
C ARG A 73 -19.00 -4.30 4.49
N ILE A 74 -19.01 -2.98 4.35
CA ILE A 74 -19.92 -2.09 5.10
C ILE A 74 -21.27 -2.07 4.40
N SER A 75 -22.37 -2.35 5.13
CA SER A 75 -23.73 -2.14 4.64
C SER A 75 -24.40 -1.04 5.46
N VAL A 76 -24.99 -0.05 4.78
CA VAL A 76 -25.73 1.05 5.42
C VAL A 76 -27.15 1.12 4.86
N CYS A 77 -28.12 1.26 5.76
CA CYS A 77 -29.51 1.54 5.42
C CYS A 77 -29.81 3.04 5.63
N LEU A 78 -29.64 3.84 4.57
CA LEU A 78 -30.02 5.27 4.54
C LEU A 78 -31.31 5.51 3.74
N SER A 79 -32.11 6.50 4.13
CA SER A 79 -33.24 7.01 3.33
C SER A 79 -32.76 7.92 2.18
N ASP A 80 -33.59 8.15 1.16
CA ASP A 80 -33.25 9.01 0.01
C ASP A 80 -32.99 10.47 0.42
N GLU A 81 -33.70 10.97 1.42
CA GLU A 81 -33.51 12.32 1.98
C GLU A 81 -32.13 12.43 2.65
N GLN A 82 -31.79 11.48 3.53
CA GLN A 82 -30.46 11.42 4.16
C GLN A 82 -29.33 11.27 3.14
N LEU A 83 -29.56 10.50 2.06
CA LEU A 83 -28.59 10.34 0.99
C LEU A 83 -28.38 11.62 0.20
N ASN A 84 -29.45 12.34 -0.15
CA ASN A 84 -29.33 13.62 -0.83
C ASN A 84 -28.65 14.65 0.07
N ASP A 85 -28.96 14.70 1.36
CA ASP A 85 -28.28 15.59 2.31
C ASP A 85 -26.78 15.31 2.37
N ILE A 86 -26.37 14.04 2.46
CA ILE A 86 -24.93 13.68 2.48
C ILE A 86 -24.30 13.98 1.12
N TYR A 87 -24.96 13.63 0.01
CA TYR A 87 -24.43 13.84 -1.33
C TYR A 87 -24.29 15.33 -1.65
N GLU A 88 -25.31 16.15 -1.34
CA GLU A 88 -25.25 17.60 -1.46
C GLU A 88 -24.18 18.17 -0.54
N TYR A 89 -24.05 17.71 0.70
CA TYR A 89 -22.97 18.13 1.58
C TYR A 89 -21.58 17.76 1.02
N SER A 90 -21.41 16.55 0.49
CA SER A 90 -20.16 16.09 -0.12
C SER A 90 -19.81 16.88 -1.38
N ILE A 91 -20.80 17.27 -2.19
CA ILE A 91 -20.62 18.11 -3.39
C ILE A 91 -20.40 19.59 -3.03
N LEU A 92 -21.13 20.12 -2.06
CA LEU A 92 -21.03 21.53 -1.64
C LEU A 92 -19.69 21.84 -0.97
N ASN A 93 -19.09 20.87 -0.26
CA ASN A 93 -17.71 20.98 0.25
C ASN A 93 -16.63 20.67 -0.80
N MET A 94 -17.03 20.43 -2.05
CA MET A 94 -16.17 20.43 -3.23
C MET A 94 -16.41 21.72 -4.01
N GLU A 95 -16.08 22.88 -3.45
CA GLU A 95 -16.14 24.15 -4.20
C GLU A 95 -15.39 24.03 -5.54
N GLU A 96 -16.07 24.38 -6.64
CA GLU A 96 -15.52 24.61 -8.00
C GLU A 96 -14.49 23.58 -8.51
N TYR A 97 -14.88 22.31 -8.62
CA TYR A 97 -14.17 21.38 -9.51
C TYR A 97 -14.93 21.24 -10.82
N ASP A 98 -14.48 22.01 -11.81
CA ASP A 98 -14.68 21.86 -13.25
C ASP A 98 -15.31 20.50 -13.65
N ILE A 99 -16.65 20.45 -13.67
CA ILE A 99 -17.38 19.43 -14.43
C ILE A 99 -17.22 19.84 -15.90
N ILE A 100 -16.03 19.62 -16.45
CA ILE A 100 -15.78 19.88 -17.87
C ILE A 100 -16.61 18.89 -18.67
N SER A 101 -17.51 19.49 -19.45
CA SER A 101 -18.22 18.96 -20.61
C SER A 101 -17.60 17.69 -21.22
N THR A 102 -18.42 16.65 -21.23
CA THR A 102 -18.25 15.38 -21.91
C THR A 102 -17.95 15.56 -23.40
N SER A 103 -16.72 15.30 -23.87
CA SER A 103 -16.52 14.77 -25.24
C SER A 103 -15.10 14.33 -25.63
N GLU A 104 -14.01 14.60 -24.89
CA GLU A 104 -12.65 14.31 -25.42
C GLU A 104 -11.66 13.54 -24.54
N TYR A 105 -12.05 12.98 -23.40
CA TYR A 105 -11.10 12.21 -22.58
C TYR A 105 -10.98 10.76 -23.04
N ARG A 106 -10.27 10.56 -24.16
CA ARG A 106 -9.61 9.29 -24.48
C ARG A 106 -8.26 9.24 -23.80
N PHE A 107 -7.88 8.03 -23.36
CA PHE A 107 -6.55 7.62 -22.90
C PHE A 107 -5.45 8.61 -23.26
N ASN A 108 -4.79 9.21 -22.27
CA ASN A 108 -3.40 9.64 -22.33
C ASN A 108 -2.96 10.20 -20.97
N ILE A 109 -1.88 9.65 -20.42
CA ILE A 109 -0.95 10.43 -19.59
C ILE A 109 -0.66 11.67 -20.43
N LYS A 110 -1.25 12.82 -20.08
CA LYS A 110 -1.01 14.04 -20.83
C LYS A 110 0.42 14.45 -20.52
N GLN A 111 1.26 14.12 -21.50
CA GLN A 111 2.71 14.31 -21.57
C GLN A 111 3.50 13.18 -20.92
N PRO A 112 3.88 12.13 -21.68
CA PRO A 112 5.13 11.44 -21.39
C PRO A 112 6.20 12.49 -21.11
N LEU A 113 7.04 12.25 -20.09
CA LEU A 113 8.22 13.08 -19.81
C LEU A 113 8.84 13.51 -21.13
N ILE A 114 9.03 14.82 -21.29
CA ILE A 114 9.73 15.33 -22.48
C ILE A 114 11.09 14.63 -22.49
N PRO A 115 11.47 13.91 -23.56
CA PRO A 115 12.80 13.30 -23.64
C PRO A 115 13.87 14.37 -23.32
N GLY A 116 14.62 14.19 -22.23
CA GLY A 116 15.58 15.17 -21.73
C GLY A 116 15.12 16.06 -20.56
N GLN A 117 13.91 15.87 -20.02
CA GLN A 117 13.51 16.54 -18.77
C GLN A 117 14.38 16.02 -17.61
N ASN A 118 15.14 16.94 -17.00
CA ASN A 118 16.13 16.60 -15.99
C ASN A 118 15.46 16.36 -14.63
N ILE A 119 15.22 15.10 -14.30
CA ILE A 119 14.66 14.69 -13.00
C ILE A 119 15.84 14.49 -12.04
N PRO A 120 15.88 15.17 -10.89
CA PRO A 120 16.94 14.95 -9.92
C PRO A 120 16.89 13.51 -9.39
N ARG A 121 18.05 12.97 -9.02
CA ARG A 121 18.19 11.68 -8.37
C ARG A 121 17.57 11.72 -6.97
N LEU A 122 16.33 11.24 -6.87
CA LEU A 122 15.60 11.13 -5.60
C LEU A 122 15.99 9.89 -4.79
N ALA A 123 15.98 10.04 -3.46
CA ALA A 123 15.81 8.94 -2.50
C ALA A 123 14.30 8.72 -2.25
N ILE A 124 13.77 7.62 -2.76
CA ILE A 124 12.34 7.31 -2.73
C ILE A 124 12.07 6.27 -1.65
N CYS A 125 11.15 6.59 -0.73
CA CYS A 125 10.64 5.64 0.26
C CYS A 125 9.29 5.07 -0.23
N ILE A 126 9.29 3.79 -0.60
CA ILE A 126 8.08 3.06 -0.97
C ILE A 126 7.55 2.35 0.28
N MET A 127 6.38 2.73 0.79
CA MET A 127 5.78 2.14 1.99
C MET A 127 4.57 1.29 1.65
N ILE A 128 4.66 -0.02 1.88
CA ILE A 128 3.60 -0.98 1.56
C ILE A 128 3.24 -1.83 2.77
N VAL A 129 2.00 -1.72 3.20
CA VAL A 129 1.39 -2.59 4.21
C VAL A 129 0.47 -3.57 3.51
N GLY A 130 0.67 -4.87 3.74
CA GLY A 130 -0.14 -5.90 3.11
C GLY A 130 0.55 -7.25 2.99
N SER A 131 -0.05 -8.09 2.15
CA SER A 131 0.38 -9.44 1.83
C SER A 131 1.49 -9.46 0.78
N ARG A 132 1.93 -10.66 0.38
CA ARG A 132 2.82 -10.83 -0.78
C ARG A 132 2.21 -10.23 -2.06
N GLY A 133 0.89 -10.30 -2.21
CA GLY A 133 0.18 -9.74 -3.36
C GLY A 133 0.25 -8.22 -3.44
N ASP A 134 0.44 -7.55 -2.29
CA ASP A 134 0.64 -6.10 -2.21
C ASP A 134 2.11 -5.74 -2.40
N VAL A 135 3.05 -6.49 -1.83
CA VAL A 135 4.49 -6.16 -1.86
C VAL A 135 5.13 -6.44 -3.22
N GLN A 136 4.80 -7.57 -3.86
CA GLN A 136 5.42 -8.00 -5.12
C GLN A 136 5.30 -6.98 -6.26
N PRO A 137 4.13 -6.37 -6.52
CA PRO A 137 3.98 -5.25 -7.45
C PRO A 137 5.02 -4.13 -7.26
N PHE A 138 5.29 -3.76 -6.01
CA PHE A 138 6.17 -2.64 -5.70
C PHE A 138 7.66 -3.00 -5.74
N ILE A 139 8.01 -4.28 -5.72
CA ILE A 139 9.36 -4.73 -6.08
C ILE A 139 9.60 -4.47 -7.56
N ALA A 140 8.64 -4.81 -8.44
CA ALA A 140 8.77 -4.52 -9.86
C ALA A 140 8.88 -3.00 -10.11
N PHE A 141 8.04 -2.22 -9.43
CA PHE A 141 8.08 -0.76 -9.51
C PHE A 141 9.40 -0.16 -9.00
N GLY A 142 9.88 -0.62 -7.85
CA GLY A 142 11.16 -0.19 -7.30
C GLY A 142 12.34 -0.50 -8.24
N LYS A 143 12.34 -1.67 -8.89
CA LYS A 143 13.39 -2.03 -9.87
C LYS A 143 13.41 -1.08 -11.06
N GLU A 144 12.24 -0.64 -11.54
CA GLU A 144 12.18 0.33 -12.64
C GLU A 144 12.65 1.72 -12.21
N LEU A 145 12.30 2.15 -10.99
CA LEU A 145 12.81 3.39 -10.39
C LEU A 145 14.34 3.37 -10.22
N LEU A 146 14.93 2.22 -9.89
CA LEU A 146 16.39 2.05 -9.86
C LEU A 146 17.02 2.21 -11.24
N LYS A 147 16.42 1.63 -12.30
CA LYS A 147 16.94 1.74 -13.68
C LYS A 147 17.01 3.18 -14.18
N VAL A 148 16.06 4.02 -13.78
CA VAL A 148 16.04 5.45 -14.12
C VAL A 148 16.92 6.30 -13.18
N GLY A 149 17.66 5.68 -12.26
CA GLY A 149 18.74 6.30 -11.48
C GLY A 149 18.40 6.66 -10.03
N HIS A 150 17.16 6.44 -9.57
CA HIS A 150 16.78 6.75 -8.19
C HIS A 150 17.43 5.80 -7.18
N ARG A 151 17.50 6.24 -5.92
CA ARG A 151 17.78 5.37 -4.77
C ARG A 151 16.45 4.95 -4.17
N VAL A 152 16.20 3.65 -4.05
CA VAL A 152 14.88 3.15 -3.67
C VAL A 152 14.97 2.28 -2.42
N ARG A 153 14.20 2.67 -1.41
CA ARG A 153 13.95 1.89 -0.20
C ARG A 153 12.51 1.42 -0.19
N LEU A 154 12.30 0.11 -0.07
CA LEU A 154 10.98 -0.48 0.12
C LEU A 154 10.80 -0.84 1.60
N ALA A 155 9.91 -0.08 2.25
CA ALA A 155 9.49 -0.29 3.61
C ALA A 155 8.23 -1.15 3.66
N THR A 156 8.34 -2.35 4.26
CA THR A 156 7.21 -3.27 4.44
C THR A 156 7.50 -4.20 5.63
N HIS A 157 6.68 -5.22 5.85
CA HIS A 157 6.84 -6.14 6.97
C HIS A 157 8.14 -6.96 6.88
N GLU A 158 8.73 -7.23 8.04
CA GLU A 158 10.03 -7.92 8.20
C GLU A 158 10.12 -9.25 7.42
N ILE A 159 9.04 -10.02 7.33
CA ILE A 159 8.99 -11.29 6.59
C ILE A 159 9.38 -11.16 5.11
N PHE A 160 9.23 -9.97 4.51
CA PHE A 160 9.57 -9.72 3.11
C PHE A 160 11.00 -9.20 2.90
N ARG A 161 11.79 -8.98 3.96
CA ARG A 161 13.17 -8.44 3.87
C ARG A 161 14.00 -9.17 2.80
N LYS A 162 14.06 -10.50 2.89
CA LYS A 162 14.82 -11.33 1.96
C LYS A 162 14.33 -11.13 0.51
N PHE A 163 13.02 -11.14 0.29
CA PHE A 163 12.44 -11.00 -1.05
C PHE A 163 12.73 -9.63 -1.68
N VAL A 164 12.70 -8.56 -0.89
CA VAL A 164 13.04 -7.20 -1.32
C VAL A 164 14.53 -7.10 -1.69
N LYS A 165 15.41 -7.57 -0.80
CA LYS A 165 16.87 -7.47 -0.99
C LYS A 165 17.39 -8.32 -2.14
N GLU A 166 16.87 -9.53 -2.33
CA GLU A 166 17.21 -10.39 -3.48
C GLU A 166 16.85 -9.73 -4.83
N ASN A 167 15.97 -8.72 -4.82
CA ASN A 167 15.61 -7.93 -5.99
C ASN A 167 16.36 -6.58 -6.10
N GLY A 168 17.39 -6.37 -5.27
CA GLY A 168 18.30 -5.22 -5.37
C GLY A 168 17.80 -3.92 -4.74
N LEU A 169 16.75 -3.96 -3.93
CA LEU A 169 16.17 -2.79 -3.25
C LEU A 169 16.68 -2.67 -1.81
N GLU A 170 16.84 -1.44 -1.32
CA GLU A 170 17.02 -1.21 0.12
C GLU A 170 15.72 -1.58 0.86
N PHE A 171 15.84 -2.04 2.10
CA PHE A 171 14.71 -2.51 2.90
C PHE A 171 14.60 -1.72 4.20
N PHE A 172 13.38 -1.51 4.68
CA PHE A 172 13.14 -1.05 6.05
C PHE A 172 11.93 -1.76 6.67
N PRO A 173 12.02 -2.26 7.91
CA PRO A 173 10.90 -2.95 8.53
C PRO A 173 9.83 -1.97 9.00
N LEU A 174 8.64 -2.05 8.41
CA LEU A 174 7.43 -1.53 9.03
C LEU A 174 6.97 -2.48 10.14
N GLY A 175 6.37 -1.90 11.18
CA GLY A 175 5.80 -2.65 12.30
C GLY A 175 4.64 -3.57 11.88
N GLY A 176 4.12 -4.32 12.86
CA GLY A 176 2.98 -5.22 12.66
C GLY A 176 3.32 -6.52 11.90
N ASN A 177 2.48 -7.54 12.09
CA ASN A 177 2.63 -8.84 11.45
C ASN A 177 1.55 -9.01 10.35
N PRO A 178 1.92 -9.14 9.06
CA PRO A 178 0.95 -9.23 7.96
C PRO A 178 0.10 -10.49 8.04
N ALA A 179 0.63 -11.60 8.58
CA ALA A 179 -0.15 -12.83 8.74
C ALA A 179 -1.24 -12.67 9.79
N GLU A 180 -0.97 -11.93 10.88
CA GLU A 180 -1.96 -11.64 11.92
C GLU A 180 -3.00 -10.63 11.44
N LEU A 181 -2.58 -9.59 10.71
CA LEU A 181 -3.47 -8.63 10.05
C LEU A 181 -4.38 -9.31 9.03
N MET A 182 -3.85 -10.20 8.18
CA MET A 182 -4.64 -10.96 7.21
C MET A 182 -5.55 -12.00 7.89
N ALA A 183 -5.04 -12.80 8.82
CA ALA A 183 -5.86 -13.76 9.55
C ALA A 183 -7.01 -13.07 10.29
N PHE A 184 -6.78 -11.85 10.78
CA PHE A 184 -7.82 -11.01 11.34
C PHE A 184 -8.83 -10.53 10.29
N MET A 185 -8.39 -9.97 9.15
CA MET A 185 -9.27 -9.55 8.04
C MET A 185 -10.04 -10.73 7.42
N VAL A 186 -9.57 -11.96 7.57
CA VAL A 186 -10.32 -13.16 7.16
C VAL A 186 -11.38 -13.52 8.22
N LYS A 187 -11.02 -13.46 9.51
CA LYS A 187 -11.89 -13.85 10.64
C LYS A 187 -12.93 -12.80 11.03
N ASN A 188 -12.66 -11.53 10.80
CA ASN A 188 -13.48 -10.40 11.25
C ASN A 188 -13.46 -9.34 10.15
N ALA A 189 -14.13 -9.63 9.05
CA ALA A 189 -13.68 -9.13 7.77
C ALA A 189 -13.77 -7.62 7.52
N GLY A 190 -14.17 -6.79 8.49
CA GLY A 190 -14.20 -5.35 8.26
C GLY A 190 -13.70 -4.46 9.41
N ILE A 191 -13.97 -3.17 9.20
CA ILE A 191 -13.27 -2.04 9.80
C ILE A 191 -13.82 -1.70 11.20
N ILE A 192 -15.07 -2.06 11.51
CA ILE A 192 -15.71 -1.84 12.81
C ILE A 192 -15.62 -3.15 13.63
N PRO A 193 -15.15 -3.09 14.89
CA PRO A 193 -15.04 -4.30 15.69
C PRO A 193 -16.41 -4.91 16.04
N HIS A 194 -16.54 -6.23 15.90
CA HIS A 194 -17.67 -6.96 16.48
C HIS A 194 -17.56 -6.95 18.02
N VAL A 195 -18.70 -6.99 18.73
CA VAL A 195 -18.74 -7.09 20.20
C VAL A 195 -17.98 -8.33 20.71
N SER A 196 -17.97 -9.43 19.94
CA SER A 196 -17.19 -10.63 20.25
C SER A 196 -15.67 -10.43 20.18
N SER A 197 -15.18 -9.51 19.34
CA SER A 197 -13.76 -9.15 19.23
C SER A 197 -13.26 -8.27 20.39
N ILE A 198 -14.18 -7.63 21.14
CA ILE A 198 -13.88 -6.87 22.37
C ILE A 198 -13.59 -7.84 23.51
N VAL A 199 -14.36 -8.92 23.63
CA VAL A 199 -14.27 -9.90 24.72
C VAL A 199 -12.99 -10.75 24.65
N SER A 200 -12.44 -10.99 23.45
CA SER A 200 -11.23 -11.81 23.25
C SER A 200 -9.89 -11.05 23.46
N GLY A 201 -9.92 -9.73 23.65
CA GLY A 201 -8.70 -8.89 23.70
C GLY A 201 -8.03 -8.65 22.34
N ASP A 202 -8.62 -9.17 21.25
CA ASP A 202 -8.04 -9.08 19.91
C ASP A 202 -7.99 -7.63 19.40
N ILE A 203 -8.94 -6.77 19.78
CA ILE A 203 -8.95 -5.35 19.37
C ILE A 203 -7.73 -4.60 19.90
N TYR A 204 -7.34 -4.82 21.16
CA TYR A 204 -6.18 -4.14 21.75
C TYR A 204 -4.89 -4.51 20.99
N ARG A 205 -4.66 -5.80 20.73
CA ARG A 205 -3.50 -6.27 19.96
C ARG A 205 -3.46 -5.66 18.54
N LYS A 206 -4.61 -5.56 17.87
CA LYS A 206 -4.71 -4.96 16.52
C LYS A 206 -4.38 -3.48 16.52
N ARG A 207 -4.96 -2.73 17.45
CA ARG A 207 -4.68 -1.28 17.57
C ARG A 207 -3.21 -1.03 17.87
N LYS A 208 -2.59 -1.89 18.68
CA LYS A 208 -1.14 -1.86 18.92
C LYS A 208 -0.34 -2.14 17.64
N GLN A 209 -0.71 -3.14 16.83
CA GLN A 209 -0.05 -3.39 15.54
C GLN A 209 -0.19 -2.23 14.56
N LEU A 210 -1.38 -1.65 14.45
CA LEU A 210 -1.61 -0.47 13.62
C LEU A 210 -0.79 0.73 14.10
N ALA A 211 -0.71 0.95 15.42
CA ALA A 211 0.16 1.99 15.98
C ALA A 211 1.63 1.73 15.63
N GLN A 212 2.12 0.49 15.76
CA GLN A 212 3.48 0.11 15.38
C GLN A 212 3.77 0.35 13.89
N ILE A 213 2.82 0.03 13.00
CA ILE A 213 2.91 0.35 11.57
C ILE A 213 3.05 1.85 11.39
N ILE A 214 2.10 2.63 11.91
CA ILE A 214 2.07 4.08 11.75
C ILE A 214 3.35 4.72 12.27
N ASP A 215 3.79 4.37 13.49
CA ASP A 215 5.00 4.90 14.11
C ASP A 215 6.26 4.57 13.30
N SER A 216 6.32 3.37 12.70
CA SER A 216 7.45 2.95 11.88
C SER A 216 7.57 3.71 10.55
N THR A 217 6.48 4.30 10.03
CA THR A 217 6.51 5.06 8.76
C THR A 217 7.42 6.28 8.83
N TRP A 218 7.48 6.97 9.97
CA TRP A 218 8.40 8.09 10.17
C TRP A 218 9.85 7.61 10.10
N LYS A 219 10.16 6.51 10.80
CA LYS A 219 11.50 5.93 10.83
C LYS A 219 11.94 5.47 9.43
N ALA A 220 11.03 4.86 8.67
CA ALA A 220 11.31 4.44 7.29
C ALA A 220 11.80 5.60 6.39
N CYS A 221 11.29 6.81 6.63
CA CYS A 221 11.67 8.00 5.87
C CYS A 221 13.05 8.56 6.21
N VAL A 222 13.54 8.39 7.44
CA VAL A 222 14.65 9.20 7.97
C VAL A 222 15.75 8.43 8.69
N LYS A 223 15.52 7.16 9.02
CA LYS A 223 16.54 6.35 9.69
C LYS A 223 17.55 5.81 8.67
N PRO A 224 18.84 5.72 9.03
CA PRO A 224 19.82 5.02 8.21
C PRO A 224 19.39 3.59 7.89
N ASP A 225 20.00 3.02 6.85
CA ASP A 225 19.89 1.59 6.56
C ASP A 225 20.45 0.78 7.74
N ASP A 226 19.72 -0.25 8.17
CA ASP A 226 20.00 -0.97 9.41
C ASP A 226 21.23 -1.89 9.32
N GLU A 227 21.62 -2.30 8.11
CA GLU A 227 22.78 -3.17 7.88
C GLU A 227 24.03 -2.38 7.48
N THR A 228 23.88 -1.42 6.58
CA THR A 228 25.02 -0.64 6.06
C THR A 228 25.31 0.63 6.87
N GLY A 229 24.37 1.08 7.70
CA GLY A 229 24.46 2.36 8.39
C GLY A 229 24.36 3.58 7.45
N ALA A 230 24.10 3.36 6.17
CA ALA A 230 24.04 4.44 5.18
C ALA A 230 22.90 5.42 5.52
N PRO A 231 23.17 6.73 5.65
CA PRO A 231 22.14 7.73 5.89
C PRO A 231 21.04 7.66 4.84
N PHE A 232 19.78 7.87 5.24
CA PHE A 232 18.65 7.91 4.33
C PHE A 232 17.64 8.95 4.78
N THR A 233 17.26 9.83 3.87
CA THR A 233 16.17 10.79 4.02
C THR A 233 15.37 10.77 2.74
N ALA A 234 14.05 10.57 2.84
CA ALA A 234 13.18 10.50 1.67
C ALA A 234 13.00 11.89 1.02
N ASP A 235 13.14 11.95 -0.31
CA ASP A 235 12.80 13.10 -1.15
C ASP A 235 11.38 12.98 -1.74
N ALA A 236 10.83 11.76 -1.75
CA ALA A 236 9.46 11.45 -2.15
C ALA A 236 8.97 10.17 -1.46
N ILE A 237 7.65 10.08 -1.26
CA ILE A 237 7.00 8.89 -0.72
C ILE A 237 6.07 8.30 -1.77
N ILE A 238 6.16 6.98 -1.98
CA ILE A 238 5.16 6.19 -2.69
C ILE A 238 4.51 5.27 -1.67
N SER A 239 3.18 5.17 -1.62
CA SER A 239 2.53 4.33 -0.62
C SER A 239 1.19 3.77 -1.06
N ASN A 240 0.70 2.76 -0.35
CA ASN A 240 -0.67 2.28 -0.48
C ASN A 240 -1.56 2.79 0.68
N PRO A 241 -2.89 2.87 0.48
CA PRO A 241 -3.82 3.36 1.51
C PRO A 241 -3.71 2.70 2.90
N PRO A 242 -3.53 1.38 3.03
CA PRO A 242 -3.41 0.70 4.33
C PRO A 242 -2.23 1.13 5.21
N THR A 243 -1.30 1.94 4.70
CA THR A 243 -0.13 2.40 5.46
C THR A 243 -0.49 3.48 6.50
N PHE A 244 -1.50 4.31 6.24
CA PHE A 244 -2.01 5.41 7.10
C PHE A 244 -1.03 6.52 7.53
N GLY A 245 0.27 6.26 7.71
CA GLY A 245 1.27 7.25 8.16
C GLY A 245 1.86 8.13 7.06
N HIS A 246 1.68 7.75 5.79
CA HIS A 246 2.38 8.32 4.63
C HIS A 246 2.15 9.84 4.43
N ILE A 247 0.89 10.32 4.41
CA ILE A 247 0.59 11.74 4.17
C ILE A 247 1.04 12.63 5.31
N HIS A 248 1.06 12.09 6.53
CA HIS A 248 1.55 12.83 7.70
C HIS A 248 3.08 12.94 7.69
N CYS A 249 3.79 11.89 7.26
CA CYS A 249 5.23 11.95 7.01
C CYS A 249 5.55 12.92 5.88
N ALA A 250 4.82 12.87 4.77
CA ALA A 250 4.96 13.80 3.65
C ALA A 250 4.74 15.25 4.09
N GLN A 251 3.70 15.51 4.90
CA GLN A 251 3.45 16.82 5.51
C GLN A 251 4.62 17.28 6.39
N LYS A 252 5.17 16.39 7.21
CA LYS A 252 6.26 16.72 8.13
C LYS A 252 7.56 17.07 7.38
N LEU A 253 7.87 16.32 6.33
CA LEU A 253 9.08 16.48 5.53
C LEU A 253 8.96 17.58 4.47
N GLY A 254 7.73 17.93 4.06
CA GLY A 254 7.50 18.87 2.99
C GLY A 254 7.85 18.28 1.61
N ILE A 255 7.58 16.99 1.41
CA ILE A 255 7.91 16.23 0.18
C ILE A 255 6.65 15.69 -0.50
N PRO A 256 6.70 15.37 -1.81
CA PRO A 256 5.56 14.78 -2.51
C PRO A 256 5.23 13.37 -2.01
N LEU A 257 3.94 13.05 -2.13
CA LEU A 257 3.35 11.74 -1.87
C LEU A 257 2.63 11.30 -3.13
N HIS A 258 2.86 10.05 -3.52
CA HIS A 258 2.12 9.39 -4.58
C HIS A 258 1.48 8.12 -4.05
N ILE A 259 0.18 7.95 -4.27
CA ILE A 259 -0.53 6.74 -3.84
C ILE A 259 -0.63 5.77 -5.01
N CYS A 260 -0.16 4.55 -4.81
CA CYS A 260 -0.33 3.49 -5.80
C CYS A 260 -1.14 2.37 -5.16
N PHE A 261 -2.13 1.83 -5.89
CA PHE A 261 -2.93 0.74 -5.35
C PHE A 261 -3.55 -0.15 -6.40
N THR A 262 -3.86 -1.38 -6.00
CA THR A 262 -4.48 -2.37 -6.86
C THR A 262 -6.00 -2.29 -6.86
N MET A 263 -6.63 -1.65 -5.87
CA MET A 263 -8.09 -1.52 -5.79
C MET A 263 -8.50 -0.05 -5.70
N PRO A 264 -9.68 0.32 -6.22
CA PRO A 264 -10.09 1.73 -6.23
C PRO A 264 -10.31 2.26 -4.81
N TRP A 265 -9.78 3.45 -4.56
CA TRP A 265 -9.89 4.18 -3.29
C TRP A 265 -10.30 5.66 -3.49
N SER A 266 -10.36 6.11 -4.73
CA SER A 266 -10.75 7.46 -5.13
C SER A 266 -12.23 7.49 -5.49
N PRO A 267 -13.01 8.44 -4.95
CA PRO A 267 -14.44 8.57 -5.27
C PRO A 267 -14.72 8.57 -6.78
N THR A 268 -15.75 7.82 -7.18
CA THR A 268 -16.27 7.79 -8.56
C THR A 268 -17.71 7.28 -8.59
N THR A 269 -18.44 7.72 -9.59
CA THR A 269 -19.79 7.25 -9.95
C THR A 269 -19.77 5.93 -10.72
N ALA A 270 -18.63 5.48 -11.26
CA ALA A 270 -18.54 4.31 -12.14
C ALA A 270 -18.71 2.96 -11.41
N PHE A 271 -18.19 2.85 -10.18
CA PHE A 271 -18.26 1.65 -9.36
C PHE A 271 -18.07 2.01 -7.88
N PRO A 272 -18.61 1.19 -6.96
CA PRO A 272 -18.53 1.48 -5.53
C PRO A 272 -17.15 1.16 -4.97
N HIS A 273 -16.87 1.70 -3.79
CA HIS A 273 -15.73 1.34 -2.99
C HIS A 273 -15.73 -0.19 -2.73
N PRO A 274 -14.63 -0.93 -2.98
CA PRO A 274 -14.61 -2.40 -2.89
C PRO A 274 -14.97 -2.97 -1.51
N LEU A 275 -14.73 -2.18 -0.45
CA LEU A 275 -15.09 -2.51 0.95
C LEU A 275 -16.53 -2.16 1.33
N PHE A 276 -17.38 -1.78 0.38
CA PHE A 276 -18.77 -1.42 0.63
C PHE A 276 -19.73 -2.39 -0.06
N ASN A 277 -20.79 -2.78 0.65
CA ASN A 277 -21.90 -3.54 0.10
C ASN A 277 -22.94 -2.59 -0.45
N VAL A 278 -23.13 -2.63 -1.76
CA VAL A 278 -24.19 -1.84 -2.37
C VAL A 278 -25.44 -2.68 -2.53
N ASP A 279 -26.53 -2.19 -1.96
CA ASP A 279 -27.87 -2.60 -2.36
C ASP A 279 -28.42 -1.57 -3.37
N TYR A 280 -28.48 -1.99 -4.62
CA TYR A 280 -28.96 -1.17 -5.74
C TYR A 280 -30.48 -1.26 -5.96
N SER A 281 -31.21 -2.03 -5.14
CA SER A 281 -32.63 -2.29 -5.39
C SER A 281 -33.54 -1.08 -5.20
N ILE A 282 -33.05 -0.03 -4.53
CA ILE A 282 -33.83 1.15 -4.11
C ILE A 282 -33.23 2.47 -4.65
N ARG A 283 -32.06 2.44 -5.32
CA ARG A 283 -31.14 3.61 -5.32
C ARG A 283 -30.54 3.94 -6.70
N SER A 284 -30.22 5.21 -6.97
CA SER A 284 -29.41 5.59 -8.14
C SER A 284 -27.99 5.04 -8.00
N LYS A 285 -27.54 4.24 -8.97
CA LYS A 285 -26.27 3.50 -8.89
C LYS A 285 -25.08 4.42 -8.76
N GLU A 286 -25.07 5.51 -9.51
CA GLU A 286 -24.00 6.49 -9.62
C GLU A 286 -23.76 7.22 -8.30
N LYS A 287 -24.82 7.73 -7.66
CA LYS A 287 -24.71 8.40 -6.34
C LYS A 287 -24.23 7.43 -5.26
N MET A 288 -24.75 6.20 -5.24
CA MET A 288 -24.33 5.20 -4.26
C MET A 288 -22.88 4.76 -4.45
N ASN A 289 -22.42 4.66 -5.68
CA ASN A 289 -21.03 4.41 -5.98
C ASN A 289 -20.15 5.51 -5.39
N TYR A 290 -20.46 6.78 -5.67
CA TYR A 290 -19.68 7.90 -5.15
C TYR A 290 -19.69 7.95 -3.61
N LEU A 291 -20.87 7.85 -3.02
CA LEU A 291 -21.06 7.96 -1.57
C LEU A 291 -20.38 6.81 -0.80
N SER A 292 -20.25 5.63 -1.40
CA SER A 292 -19.59 4.50 -0.74
C SER A 292 -18.15 4.81 -0.31
N TYR A 293 -17.44 5.69 -1.03
CA TYR A 293 -16.07 6.10 -0.68
C TYR A 293 -16.06 7.03 0.54
N GLU A 294 -17.00 7.97 0.62
CA GLU A 294 -17.20 8.85 1.77
C GLU A 294 -17.48 8.05 3.04
N ILE A 295 -18.38 7.08 2.93
CA ILE A 295 -18.77 6.21 4.05
C ILE A 295 -17.55 5.41 4.54
N VAL A 296 -16.82 4.76 3.62
CA VAL A 296 -15.62 4.00 3.99
C VAL A 296 -14.54 4.92 4.58
N GLY A 297 -14.33 6.12 4.02
CA GLY A 297 -13.42 7.13 4.55
C GLY A 297 -13.78 7.57 5.96
N MET A 298 -15.07 7.79 6.23
CA MET A 298 -15.59 8.15 7.56
C MET A 298 -15.35 7.03 8.58
N PHE A 299 -15.70 5.77 8.26
CA PHE A 299 -15.47 4.64 9.17
C PHE A 299 -13.98 4.40 9.43
N THR A 300 -13.16 4.53 8.39
CA THR A 300 -11.70 4.47 8.51
C THR A 300 -11.21 5.55 9.47
N TRP A 301 -11.67 6.79 9.33
CA TRP A 301 -11.29 7.88 10.22
C TRP A 301 -11.74 7.64 11.67
N VAL A 302 -12.99 7.23 11.90
CA VAL A 302 -13.49 6.93 13.25
C VAL A 302 -12.65 5.86 13.93
N GLY A 303 -12.25 4.81 13.20
CA GLY A 303 -11.40 3.74 13.74
C GLY A 303 -9.96 4.17 14.03
N MET A 304 -9.43 5.15 13.29
CA MET A 304 -8.00 5.50 13.28
C MET A 304 -7.66 6.86 13.89
N LYS A 305 -8.66 7.70 14.19
CA LYS A 305 -8.51 9.12 14.58
C LYS A 305 -7.53 9.33 15.74
N ASP A 306 -7.63 8.56 16.80
CA ASP A 306 -6.80 8.67 18.00
C ASP A 306 -5.37 8.19 17.73
N LEU A 307 -5.17 7.09 17.01
CA LEU A 307 -3.84 6.59 16.62
C LEU A 307 -3.13 7.60 15.72
N ILE A 308 -3.81 8.09 14.69
CA ILE A 308 -3.29 9.11 13.77
C ILE A 308 -2.95 10.39 14.53
N ASN A 309 -3.84 10.88 15.39
CA ASN A 309 -3.58 12.12 16.14
C ASN A 309 -2.53 11.95 17.24
N HIS A 310 -2.36 10.76 17.79
CA HIS A 310 -1.25 10.43 18.66
C HIS A 310 0.06 10.52 17.89
N PHE A 311 0.19 9.78 16.79
CA PHE A 311 1.37 9.82 15.90
C PHE A 311 1.72 11.24 15.47
N ARG A 312 0.72 12.00 14.99
CA ARG A 312 0.90 13.39 14.58
C ARG A 312 1.47 14.25 15.70
N ARG A 313 0.93 14.20 16.92
CA ARG A 313 1.38 15.08 18.02
C ARG A 313 2.67 14.61 18.67
N LYS A 314 2.80 13.31 18.92
CA LYS A 314 3.87 12.73 19.74
C LYS A 314 5.10 12.38 18.94
N VAL A 315 4.95 11.91 17.70
CA VAL A 315 6.07 11.54 16.84
C VAL A 315 6.42 12.68 15.88
N LEU A 316 5.44 13.22 15.15
CA LEU A 316 5.69 14.21 14.11
C LEU A 316 5.69 15.67 14.61
N ASN A 317 5.16 15.92 15.81
CA ASN A 317 4.90 17.27 16.34
C ASN A 317 4.11 18.15 15.34
N LEU A 318 3.04 17.59 14.81
CA LEU A 318 2.03 18.23 13.97
C LEU A 318 0.74 18.45 14.77
N LYS A 319 -0.07 19.41 14.33
CA LYS A 319 -1.40 19.65 14.91
C LYS A 319 -2.32 18.44 14.70
N ARG A 320 -3.27 18.25 15.62
CA ARG A 320 -4.36 17.28 15.43
C ARG A 320 -5.17 17.62 14.18
N LEU A 321 -5.73 16.60 13.52
CA LEU A 321 -6.73 16.76 12.48
C LEU A 321 -8.14 16.71 13.09
N SER A 322 -9.00 17.60 12.63
CA SER A 322 -10.45 17.49 12.81
C SER A 322 -11.01 16.39 11.90
N THR A 323 -12.29 16.04 12.10
CA THR A 323 -12.97 15.10 11.20
C THR A 323 -13.15 15.67 9.79
N SER A 324 -13.50 16.96 9.67
CA SER A 324 -13.65 17.63 8.37
C SER A 324 -12.34 17.66 7.57
N GLN A 325 -11.19 17.77 8.25
CA GLN A 325 -9.87 17.78 7.61
C GLN A 325 -9.42 16.39 7.16
N ALA A 326 -9.77 15.35 7.90
CA ALA A 326 -9.25 14.01 7.66
C ALA A 326 -10.04 13.23 6.60
N ILE A 327 -11.36 13.39 6.57
CA ILE A 327 -12.20 12.74 5.57
C ILE A 327 -11.85 13.32 4.19
N ASN A 328 -11.58 12.43 3.23
CA ASN A 328 -11.15 12.73 1.86
C ASN A 328 -9.95 13.68 1.73
N ILE A 329 -9.06 13.70 2.72
CA ILE A 329 -7.84 14.51 2.68
C ILE A 329 -7.07 14.34 1.37
N TRP A 330 -7.08 13.15 0.75
CA TRP A 330 -6.42 12.91 -0.53
C TRP A 330 -7.10 13.57 -1.72
N ALA A 331 -8.43 13.57 -1.76
CA ALA A 331 -9.19 14.25 -2.80
C ALA A 331 -9.02 15.77 -2.65
N LYS A 332 -9.10 16.29 -1.43
CA LYS A 332 -8.92 17.72 -1.13
C LYS A 332 -7.53 18.24 -1.52
N GLU A 333 -6.48 17.48 -1.20
CA GLU A 333 -5.10 17.85 -1.53
C GLU A 333 -4.67 17.42 -2.95
N LYS A 334 -5.58 16.83 -3.74
CA LYS A 334 -5.31 16.24 -5.07
C LYS A 334 -4.04 15.39 -5.06
N VAL A 335 -3.91 14.52 -4.06
CA VAL A 335 -2.74 13.62 -3.95
C VAL A 335 -2.66 12.80 -5.24
N PRO A 336 -1.51 12.78 -5.95
CA PRO A 336 -1.34 11.92 -7.12
C PRO A 336 -1.63 10.45 -6.82
N HIS A 337 -2.43 9.81 -7.66
CA HIS A 337 -2.79 8.39 -7.56
C HIS A 337 -2.45 7.66 -8.85
N THR A 338 -1.91 6.44 -8.75
CA THR A 338 -1.80 5.52 -9.88
C THR A 338 -2.36 4.16 -9.53
N TYR A 339 -3.38 3.75 -10.25
CA TYR A 339 -3.97 2.44 -10.11
C TYR A 339 -3.24 1.41 -10.96
N CYS A 340 -2.96 0.27 -10.31
CA CYS A 340 -2.09 -0.78 -10.80
C CYS A 340 -2.90 -1.92 -11.44
N TRP A 341 -3.84 -1.59 -12.34
CA TRP A 341 -4.63 -2.56 -13.11
C TRP A 341 -4.62 -2.22 -14.59
N SER A 342 -4.92 -3.23 -15.41
CA SER A 342 -5.05 -3.05 -16.87
C SER A 342 -6.21 -2.11 -17.20
N PRO A 343 -5.97 -1.03 -17.96
CA PRO A 343 -7.06 -0.18 -18.43
C PRO A 343 -7.96 -0.83 -19.47
N ALA A 344 -7.50 -1.87 -20.16
CA ALA A 344 -8.35 -2.70 -21.00
C ALA A 344 -9.39 -3.48 -20.17
N MET A 345 -9.12 -3.72 -18.88
CA MET A 345 -10.05 -4.35 -17.96
C MET A 345 -10.94 -3.32 -17.25
N ILE A 346 -10.34 -2.30 -16.63
CA ILE A 346 -11.06 -1.23 -15.92
C ILE A 346 -10.51 0.11 -16.45
N PRO A 347 -11.22 0.78 -17.36
CA PRO A 347 -10.78 2.07 -17.87
C PRO A 347 -10.81 3.13 -16.76
N LYS A 348 -10.01 4.19 -16.93
CA LYS A 348 -10.10 5.38 -16.06
C LYS A 348 -11.54 5.93 -16.12
N PRO A 349 -12.26 6.01 -14.97
CA PRO A 349 -13.54 6.71 -14.88
C PRO A 349 -13.45 8.13 -15.40
N ILE A 350 -14.52 8.58 -16.07
CA ILE A 350 -14.58 9.90 -16.70
C ILE A 350 -14.61 11.06 -15.68
N ASP A 351 -15.04 10.77 -14.46
CA ASP A 351 -15.11 11.70 -13.34
C ASP A 351 -13.82 11.76 -12.49
N TRP A 352 -12.77 11.03 -12.87
CA TRP A 352 -11.45 11.16 -12.26
C TRP A 352 -10.61 12.26 -12.91
N GLY A 353 -10.11 13.17 -12.07
CA GLY A 353 -9.24 14.27 -12.50
C GLY A 353 -7.87 13.82 -13.01
N GLU A 354 -7.07 14.79 -13.47
CA GLU A 354 -5.75 14.53 -14.08
C GLU A 354 -4.70 13.97 -13.11
N HIS A 355 -4.89 14.14 -11.80
CA HIS A 355 -4.01 13.62 -10.75
C HIS A 355 -4.18 12.11 -10.48
N ILE A 356 -5.06 11.42 -11.22
CA ILE A 356 -5.35 9.99 -11.05
C ILE A 356 -5.10 9.25 -12.37
N ASP A 357 -4.20 8.28 -12.34
CA ASP A 357 -3.81 7.48 -13.50
C ASP A 357 -4.20 6.02 -13.35
N VAL A 358 -4.35 5.34 -14.49
CA VAL A 358 -4.44 3.87 -14.58
C VAL A 358 -3.28 3.40 -15.45
N SER A 359 -2.35 2.67 -14.85
CA SER A 359 -1.04 2.39 -15.48
C SER A 359 -0.97 1.05 -16.20
N GLY A 360 -1.71 0.05 -15.73
CA GLY A 360 -1.45 -1.37 -16.02
C GLY A 360 -1.02 -2.12 -14.77
N PHE A 361 -0.98 -3.45 -14.84
CA PHE A 361 -0.51 -4.26 -13.71
C PHE A 361 1.01 -4.20 -13.55
N PHE A 362 1.47 -4.21 -12.30
CA PHE A 362 2.90 -4.32 -11.99
C PHE A 362 3.29 -5.79 -11.93
N MET A 363 3.83 -6.28 -13.04
CA MET A 363 4.26 -7.66 -13.17
C MET A 363 5.72 -7.80 -12.78
N LEU A 364 6.03 -8.86 -12.04
CA LEU A 364 7.40 -9.28 -11.73
C LEU A 364 7.63 -10.65 -12.34
N ASP A 365 8.64 -10.76 -13.21
CA ASP A 365 9.00 -12.03 -13.85
C ASP A 365 9.70 -12.94 -12.82
N LEU A 366 8.96 -13.91 -12.30
CA LEU A 366 9.41 -14.88 -11.30
C LEU A 366 9.81 -16.22 -11.93
N ALA A 367 9.34 -16.50 -13.14
CA ALA A 367 9.60 -17.73 -13.87
C ALA A 367 11.08 -17.90 -14.28
N THR A 368 11.83 -16.81 -14.48
CA THR A 368 13.15 -16.82 -15.13
C THR A 368 14.18 -17.75 -14.48
N ASN A 369 14.10 -17.95 -13.16
CA ASN A 369 15.00 -18.82 -12.40
C ASN A 369 14.29 -20.01 -11.74
N PHE A 370 13.06 -20.29 -12.17
CA PHE A 370 12.27 -21.38 -11.59
C PHE A 370 12.55 -22.71 -12.27
N THR A 371 12.85 -23.72 -11.47
CA THR A 371 12.97 -25.11 -11.95
C THR A 371 11.79 -25.91 -11.40
N PRO A 372 10.84 -26.36 -12.24
CA PRO A 372 9.72 -27.20 -11.80
C PRO A 372 10.21 -28.59 -11.39
N SER A 373 9.49 -29.21 -10.46
CA SER A 373 9.78 -30.57 -10.03
C SER A 373 9.39 -31.60 -11.10
N ASN A 374 10.10 -32.74 -11.13
CA ASN A 374 9.91 -33.76 -12.17
C ASN A 374 8.50 -34.37 -12.18
N ASP A 375 7.91 -34.53 -10.99
CA ASP A 375 6.54 -35.01 -10.80
C ASP A 375 5.50 -34.04 -11.36
N LEU A 376 5.68 -32.72 -11.19
CA LEU A 376 4.82 -31.71 -11.80
C LEU A 376 4.93 -31.75 -13.33
N ILE A 377 6.14 -31.86 -13.87
CA ILE A 377 6.35 -32.00 -15.32
C ILE A 377 5.65 -33.26 -15.84
N GLN A 378 5.77 -34.37 -15.14
CA GLN A 378 5.17 -35.64 -15.53
C GLN A 378 3.64 -35.54 -15.54
N PHE A 379 3.04 -35.02 -14.47
CA PHE A 379 1.60 -34.79 -14.38
C PHE A 379 1.09 -33.90 -15.54
N LEU A 380 1.80 -32.82 -15.85
CA LEU A 380 1.43 -31.92 -16.95
C LEU A 380 1.45 -32.63 -18.32
N LYS A 381 2.39 -33.57 -18.55
CA LYS A 381 2.53 -34.33 -19.80
C LYS A 381 1.48 -35.43 -19.98
N GLU A 382 1.01 -36.06 -18.91
CA GLU A 382 0.18 -37.27 -18.96
C GLU A 382 -1.31 -37.06 -19.33
N GLY A 383 -1.68 -35.94 -19.97
CA GLY A 383 -3.07 -35.71 -20.38
C GLY A 383 -3.44 -34.27 -20.77
N SER A 384 -4.73 -33.94 -20.67
CA SER A 384 -5.27 -32.61 -21.03
C SER A 384 -4.88 -31.53 -20.02
N ARG A 385 -4.63 -30.30 -20.48
CA ARG A 385 -4.26 -29.17 -19.60
C ARG A 385 -5.22 -29.04 -18.39
N PRO A 386 -4.70 -29.00 -17.15
CA PRO A 386 -5.54 -29.00 -15.96
C PRO A 386 -6.18 -27.62 -15.68
N ILE A 387 -7.15 -27.61 -14.78
CA ILE A 387 -7.66 -26.39 -14.12
C ILE A 387 -6.77 -26.10 -12.91
N TYR A 388 -6.30 -24.87 -12.75
CA TYR A 388 -5.67 -24.44 -11.51
C TYR A 388 -6.73 -24.01 -10.49
N VAL A 389 -6.59 -24.44 -9.23
CA VAL A 389 -7.41 -23.98 -8.10
C VAL A 389 -6.50 -23.56 -6.95
N GLY A 390 -6.54 -22.28 -6.57
CA GLY A 390 -5.71 -21.75 -5.48
C GLY A 390 -6.32 -20.54 -4.79
N PHE A 391 -6.59 -20.65 -3.49
CA PHE A 391 -7.21 -19.56 -2.72
C PHE A 391 -6.22 -18.77 -1.85
N GLY A 392 -4.91 -18.97 -2.05
CA GLY A 392 -3.88 -18.22 -1.32
C GLY A 392 -3.87 -18.50 0.19
N SER A 393 -3.50 -17.50 0.99
CA SER A 393 -3.37 -17.62 2.46
C SER A 393 -4.71 -17.53 3.22
N ILE A 394 -5.84 -17.91 2.61
CA ILE A 394 -7.14 -17.80 3.25
C ILE A 394 -7.26 -18.83 4.37
N THR A 395 -7.24 -18.34 5.61
CA THR A 395 -7.52 -19.11 6.83
C THR A 395 -9.03 -19.17 7.04
N GLY A 396 -9.74 -19.95 6.22
CA GLY A 396 -11.18 -20.15 6.38
C GLY A 396 -11.50 -21.12 7.54
N ASP A 397 -12.72 -21.02 8.08
CA ASP A 397 -13.19 -21.83 9.22
C ASP A 397 -13.39 -23.33 8.88
N ASP A 398 -13.40 -23.71 7.60
CA ASP A 398 -13.61 -25.10 7.15
C ASP A 398 -12.86 -25.45 5.83
N PRO A 399 -11.55 -25.73 5.88
CA PRO A 399 -10.76 -26.12 4.72
C PRO A 399 -11.13 -27.52 4.17
N VAL A 400 -11.70 -28.39 5.01
CA VAL A 400 -12.11 -29.75 4.62
C VAL A 400 -13.33 -29.68 3.69
N ARG A 401 -14.37 -28.95 4.07
CA ARG A 401 -15.54 -28.71 3.21
C ARG A 401 -15.13 -28.09 1.88
N LEU A 402 -14.27 -27.08 1.90
CA LEU A 402 -13.81 -26.43 0.68
C LEU A 402 -13.05 -27.41 -0.23
N THR A 403 -12.16 -28.22 0.34
CA THR A 403 -11.46 -29.29 -0.39
C THR A 403 -12.46 -30.24 -1.04
N ASN A 404 -13.42 -30.77 -0.26
CA ASN A 404 -14.44 -31.69 -0.78
C ASN A 404 -15.31 -31.08 -1.89
N THR A 405 -15.70 -29.81 -1.75
CA THR A 405 -16.43 -29.06 -2.78
C THR A 405 -15.64 -28.97 -4.08
N ILE A 406 -14.33 -28.69 -4.01
CA ILE A 406 -13.45 -28.65 -5.20
C ILE A 406 -13.37 -30.04 -5.83
N LEU A 407 -13.09 -31.08 -5.05
CA LEU A 407 -12.94 -32.46 -5.53
C LEU A 407 -14.21 -32.94 -6.26
N GLU A 408 -15.38 -32.71 -5.68
CA GLU A 408 -16.65 -33.10 -6.29
C GLU A 408 -16.95 -32.28 -7.56
N ALA A 409 -16.64 -30.97 -7.58
CA ALA A 409 -16.80 -30.16 -8.78
C ALA A 409 -15.91 -30.64 -9.94
N ILE A 410 -14.65 -30.98 -9.66
CA ILE A 410 -13.71 -31.53 -10.66
C ILE A 410 -14.20 -32.87 -11.20
N LYS A 411 -14.75 -33.72 -10.32
CA LYS A 411 -15.38 -35.00 -10.71
C LYS A 411 -16.61 -34.81 -11.59
N LEU A 412 -17.49 -33.84 -11.28
CA LEU A 412 -18.67 -33.50 -12.09
C LEU A 412 -18.32 -32.97 -13.49
N VAL A 413 -17.19 -32.28 -13.62
CA VAL A 413 -16.69 -31.73 -14.90
C VAL A 413 -15.80 -32.73 -15.64
N LYS A 414 -15.31 -33.78 -14.96
CA LYS A 414 -14.40 -34.81 -15.49
C LYS A 414 -13.13 -34.22 -16.10
N CYS A 415 -12.47 -33.32 -15.36
CA CYS A 415 -11.24 -32.66 -15.78
C CYS A 415 -10.07 -33.00 -14.85
N ARG A 416 -8.85 -32.63 -15.27
CA ARG A 416 -7.66 -32.67 -14.40
C ARG A 416 -7.51 -31.36 -13.65
N ALA A 417 -6.95 -31.38 -12.45
CA ALA A 417 -6.75 -30.17 -11.65
C ALA A 417 -5.39 -30.11 -10.97
N ILE A 418 -4.87 -28.89 -10.81
CA ILE A 418 -3.77 -28.57 -9.91
C ILE A 418 -4.36 -27.77 -8.76
N ILE A 419 -4.22 -28.26 -7.54
CA ILE A 419 -4.71 -27.60 -6.33
C ILE A 419 -3.51 -27.03 -5.57
N SER A 420 -3.51 -25.73 -5.30
CA SER A 420 -2.50 -25.11 -4.45
C SER A 420 -2.85 -25.28 -2.97
N GLU A 421 -1.92 -25.83 -2.18
CA GLU A 421 -2.14 -26.13 -0.76
C GLU A 421 -2.51 -24.89 0.07
N GLY A 422 -1.95 -23.73 -0.29
CA GLY A 422 -2.08 -22.48 0.48
C GLY A 422 -1.67 -22.61 1.95
N TRP A 423 -1.98 -21.58 2.76
CA TRP A 423 -1.80 -21.65 4.23
C TRP A 423 -2.94 -22.42 4.91
N GLY A 424 -4.08 -22.59 4.23
CA GLY A 424 -5.28 -23.26 4.74
C GLY A 424 -5.22 -24.78 4.71
N GLY A 425 -4.16 -25.39 4.16
CA GLY A 425 -3.99 -26.84 4.14
C GLY A 425 -4.97 -27.58 3.23
N ILE A 426 -5.44 -26.93 2.16
CA ILE A 426 -6.35 -27.53 1.18
C ILE A 426 -5.68 -28.79 0.61
N GLY A 427 -6.39 -29.91 0.60
CA GLY A 427 -5.89 -31.18 0.06
C GLY A 427 -4.98 -32.02 0.96
N LYS A 428 -4.55 -31.55 2.15
CA LYS A 428 -3.57 -32.26 3.00
C LYS A 428 -4.10 -33.49 3.75
N ALA A 429 -5.43 -33.60 3.93
CA ALA A 429 -6.04 -34.63 4.76
C ALA A 429 -6.79 -35.72 3.97
N THR A 430 -6.63 -35.78 2.65
CA THR A 430 -7.44 -36.68 1.79
C THR A 430 -6.57 -37.35 0.74
N THR A 431 -6.79 -38.66 0.51
CA THR A 431 -6.19 -39.35 -0.64
C THR A 431 -6.72 -38.71 -1.91
N LEU A 432 -5.82 -38.10 -2.68
CA LEU A 432 -6.18 -37.41 -3.92
C LEU A 432 -6.28 -38.40 -5.08
N PRO A 433 -7.29 -38.27 -5.95
CA PRO A 433 -7.36 -39.00 -7.22
C PRO A 433 -6.19 -38.68 -8.16
N ASP A 434 -5.83 -39.62 -9.03
CA ASP A 434 -4.71 -39.49 -9.98
C ASP A 434 -4.83 -38.28 -10.94
N ASN A 435 -6.05 -37.80 -11.19
CA ASN A 435 -6.29 -36.61 -12.03
C ASN A 435 -6.09 -35.28 -11.28
N ILE A 436 -5.62 -35.30 -10.03
CA ILE A 436 -5.39 -34.13 -9.19
C ILE A 436 -3.94 -34.10 -8.71
N TYR A 437 -3.26 -32.98 -8.93
CA TYR A 437 -1.92 -32.74 -8.44
C TYR A 437 -1.94 -31.63 -7.37
N LEU A 438 -1.32 -31.90 -6.22
CA LEU A 438 -1.20 -30.95 -5.13
C LEU A 438 0.12 -30.18 -5.27
N ILE A 439 0.04 -28.85 -5.37
CA ILE A 439 1.21 -28.00 -5.60
C ILE A 439 1.48 -27.08 -4.40
N GLY A 440 2.77 -26.96 -4.06
CA GLY A 440 3.27 -25.96 -3.14
C GLY A 440 3.41 -24.57 -3.79
N ASN A 441 4.41 -23.81 -3.35
CA ASN A 441 4.72 -22.50 -3.92
C ASN A 441 5.32 -22.67 -5.33
N CYS A 442 4.62 -22.16 -6.35
CA CYS A 442 5.04 -22.17 -7.75
C CYS A 442 4.76 -20.80 -8.38
N PRO A 443 5.69 -20.21 -9.15
CA PRO A 443 5.44 -18.97 -9.87
C PRO A 443 4.24 -19.09 -10.80
N HIS A 444 3.24 -18.24 -10.62
CA HIS A 444 2.01 -18.28 -11.41
C HIS A 444 2.24 -17.91 -12.87
N ASP A 445 3.22 -17.05 -13.16
CA ASP A 445 3.63 -16.67 -14.52
C ASP A 445 4.17 -17.87 -15.31
N TRP A 446 4.81 -18.83 -14.65
CA TRP A 446 5.16 -20.12 -15.25
C TRP A 446 3.99 -21.10 -15.27
N LEU A 447 3.36 -21.34 -14.10
CA LEU A 447 2.35 -22.40 -13.96
C LEU A 447 1.15 -22.17 -14.87
N PHE A 448 0.69 -20.93 -14.98
CA PHE A 448 -0.52 -20.63 -15.75
C PHE A 448 -0.30 -20.81 -17.25
N GLU A 449 0.93 -20.84 -17.76
CA GLU A 449 1.21 -21.25 -19.15
C GLU A 449 0.85 -22.70 -19.44
N HIS A 450 0.63 -23.52 -18.41
CA HIS A 450 0.33 -24.94 -18.51
C HIS A 450 -1.11 -25.32 -18.14
N VAL A 451 -1.93 -24.36 -17.72
CA VAL A 451 -3.34 -24.60 -17.33
C VAL A 451 -4.33 -23.99 -18.32
N ASP A 452 -5.59 -24.44 -18.23
CA ASP A 452 -6.68 -24.02 -19.11
C ASP A 452 -7.58 -22.95 -18.49
N ILE A 453 -7.83 -23.07 -17.18
CA ILE A 453 -8.68 -22.18 -16.39
C ILE A 453 -7.95 -21.90 -15.08
N VAL A 454 -8.06 -20.67 -14.59
CA VAL A 454 -7.54 -20.25 -13.29
C VAL A 454 -8.71 -20.00 -12.35
N CYS A 455 -8.81 -20.77 -11.27
CA CYS A 455 -9.80 -20.59 -10.21
C CYS A 455 -9.09 -20.11 -8.95
N HIS A 456 -9.48 -18.93 -8.45
CA HIS A 456 -8.84 -18.37 -7.28
C HIS A 456 -9.75 -17.41 -6.53
N HIS A 457 -9.24 -16.83 -5.46
CA HIS A 457 -10.02 -16.01 -4.54
C HIS A 457 -10.27 -14.57 -5.01
N GLY A 458 -9.75 -14.15 -6.17
CA GLY A 458 -9.85 -12.75 -6.62
C GLY A 458 -8.73 -11.82 -6.18
N GLY A 459 -7.62 -12.32 -5.62
CA GLY A 459 -6.46 -11.46 -5.33
C GLY A 459 -5.85 -10.83 -6.59
N ALA A 460 -5.62 -9.52 -6.56
CA ALA A 460 -5.23 -8.70 -7.72
C ALA A 460 -4.06 -9.27 -8.55
N GLY A 461 -2.98 -9.72 -7.90
CA GLY A 461 -1.82 -10.29 -8.61
C GLY A 461 -2.09 -11.63 -9.31
N THR A 462 -2.98 -12.45 -8.75
CA THR A 462 -3.38 -13.72 -9.39
C THR A 462 -4.32 -13.45 -10.55
N THR A 463 -5.26 -12.51 -10.38
CA THR A 463 -6.13 -12.00 -11.46
C THR A 463 -5.28 -11.49 -12.62
N ALA A 464 -4.32 -10.61 -12.34
CA ALA A 464 -3.42 -10.03 -13.33
C ALA A 464 -2.69 -11.10 -14.15
N THR A 465 -2.11 -12.09 -13.47
CA THR A 465 -1.33 -13.15 -14.12
C THR A 465 -2.20 -14.06 -14.98
N GLY A 466 -3.37 -14.46 -14.48
CA GLY A 466 -4.32 -15.30 -15.23
C GLY A 466 -4.82 -14.60 -16.49
N LEU A 467 -5.25 -13.33 -16.37
CA LEU A 467 -5.74 -12.55 -17.49
C LEU A 467 -4.65 -12.21 -18.50
N LYS A 468 -3.42 -11.89 -18.07
CA LYS A 468 -2.28 -11.65 -18.97
C LYS A 468 -1.95 -12.86 -19.85
N LEU A 469 -2.14 -14.06 -19.31
CA LEU A 469 -1.95 -15.33 -20.03
C LEU A 469 -3.21 -15.82 -20.76
N GLY A 470 -4.25 -14.98 -20.81
CA GLY A 470 -5.50 -15.24 -21.53
C GLY A 470 -6.30 -16.40 -20.97
N LYS A 471 -6.20 -16.64 -19.65
CA LYS A 471 -6.93 -17.72 -18.99
C LYS A 471 -8.30 -17.24 -18.53
N PRO A 472 -9.38 -17.93 -18.93
CA PRO A 472 -10.66 -17.79 -18.24
C PRO A 472 -10.48 -17.91 -16.74
N THR A 473 -11.06 -16.96 -16.01
CA THR A 473 -10.77 -16.79 -14.59
C THR A 473 -12.05 -16.94 -13.76
N VAL A 474 -12.08 -17.94 -12.87
CA VAL A 474 -13.20 -18.19 -11.94
C VAL A 474 -12.85 -17.61 -10.58
N ILE A 475 -13.68 -16.69 -10.08
CA ILE A 475 -13.44 -16.02 -8.80
C ILE A 475 -14.35 -16.59 -7.71
N VAL A 476 -13.73 -17.04 -6.62
CA VAL A 476 -14.38 -17.49 -5.39
C VAL A 476 -14.02 -16.53 -4.26
N PRO A 477 -14.74 -15.40 -4.10
CA PRO A 477 -14.36 -14.39 -3.12
C PRO A 477 -14.73 -14.80 -1.70
N PHE A 478 -13.93 -14.35 -0.73
CA PHE A 478 -14.12 -14.60 0.70
C PHE A 478 -14.30 -13.30 1.48
N PHE A 479 -13.60 -12.22 1.11
CA PHE A 479 -13.67 -10.93 1.79
C PHE A 479 -13.15 -9.78 0.91
N GLY A 480 -13.48 -8.55 1.30
CA GLY A 480 -12.87 -7.34 0.76
C GLY A 480 -13.05 -7.14 -0.75
N ASP A 481 -11.97 -6.79 -1.43
CA ASP A 481 -11.93 -6.41 -2.85
C ASP A 481 -12.09 -7.59 -3.83
N GLN A 482 -12.03 -8.81 -3.33
CA GLN A 482 -12.19 -10.03 -4.12
C GLN A 482 -13.52 -10.07 -4.88
N PHE A 483 -14.59 -9.57 -4.25
CA PHE A 483 -15.90 -9.46 -4.89
C PHE A 483 -15.87 -8.48 -6.08
N PHE A 484 -15.24 -7.32 -5.89
CA PHE A 484 -15.07 -6.32 -6.94
C PHE A 484 -14.33 -6.92 -8.15
N TRP A 485 -13.22 -7.63 -7.94
CA TRP A 485 -12.50 -8.29 -9.03
C TRP A 485 -13.34 -9.33 -9.77
N GLY A 486 -14.08 -10.15 -9.03
CA GLY A 486 -15.01 -11.12 -9.61
C GLY A 486 -16.04 -10.44 -10.51
N ASP A 487 -16.64 -9.34 -10.04
CA ASP A 487 -17.61 -8.57 -10.82
C ASP A 487 -17.00 -7.95 -12.08
N MET A 488 -15.77 -7.41 -12.00
CA MET A 488 -15.09 -6.83 -13.17
C MET A 488 -14.76 -7.89 -14.23
N ILE A 489 -14.27 -9.06 -13.81
CA ILE A 489 -13.96 -10.18 -14.71
C ILE A 489 -15.24 -10.73 -15.37
N TYR A 490 -16.33 -10.82 -14.61
CA TYR A 490 -17.62 -11.22 -15.16
C TYR A 490 -18.15 -10.21 -16.18
N LYS A 491 -18.10 -8.90 -15.87
CA LYS A 491 -18.56 -7.82 -16.76
C LYS A 491 -17.83 -7.80 -18.11
N ILE A 492 -16.52 -8.12 -18.12
CA ILE A 492 -15.74 -8.19 -19.37
C ILE A 492 -15.87 -9.55 -20.08
N GLY A 493 -16.61 -10.50 -19.50
CA GLY A 493 -16.87 -11.82 -20.06
C GLY A 493 -15.69 -12.80 -19.99
N ALA A 494 -14.63 -12.47 -19.25
CA ALA A 494 -13.44 -13.32 -19.09
C ALA A 494 -13.61 -14.40 -18.00
N GLY A 495 -14.76 -14.44 -17.34
CA GLY A 495 -15.10 -15.44 -16.32
C GLY A 495 -16.59 -15.44 -15.97
N PRO A 496 -17.05 -16.44 -15.20
CA PRO A 496 -18.41 -16.48 -14.67
C PRO A 496 -18.62 -15.45 -13.56
N SER A 497 -19.88 -15.23 -13.17
CA SER A 497 -20.23 -14.45 -11.97
C SER A 497 -19.50 -15.00 -10.74
N PRO A 498 -19.01 -14.14 -9.82
CA PRO A 498 -18.29 -14.59 -8.64
C PRO A 498 -19.13 -15.50 -7.74
N LEU A 499 -18.48 -16.49 -7.13
CA LEU A 499 -19.10 -17.51 -6.29
C LEU A 499 -18.65 -17.39 -4.83
N PRO A 500 -19.45 -16.80 -3.92
CA PRO A 500 -19.02 -16.56 -2.54
C PRO A 500 -18.52 -17.84 -1.85
N GLY A 501 -17.26 -17.83 -1.41
CA GLY A 501 -16.58 -19.01 -0.86
C GLY A 501 -17.25 -19.57 0.39
N LYS A 502 -17.94 -18.73 1.17
CA LYS A 502 -18.70 -19.15 2.36
C LYS A 502 -19.89 -20.05 2.04
N THR A 503 -20.53 -19.87 0.90
CA THR A 503 -21.75 -20.61 0.49
C THR A 503 -21.53 -21.50 -0.74
N LEU A 504 -20.27 -21.68 -1.15
CA LEU A 504 -19.89 -22.40 -2.36
C LEU A 504 -20.35 -23.87 -2.34
N LYS A 505 -21.04 -24.28 -3.40
CA LYS A 505 -21.44 -25.66 -3.65
C LYS A 505 -20.74 -26.24 -4.88
N ALA A 506 -20.63 -27.58 -4.92
CA ALA A 506 -19.87 -28.29 -5.95
C ALA A 506 -20.51 -28.19 -7.34
N ASP A 507 -21.84 -28.22 -7.41
CA ASP A 507 -22.62 -28.03 -8.63
C ASP A 507 -22.42 -26.62 -9.22
N GLN A 508 -22.47 -25.59 -8.38
CA GLN A 508 -22.22 -24.21 -8.79
C GLN A 508 -20.79 -24.01 -9.31
N LEU A 509 -19.80 -24.60 -8.63
CA LEU A 509 -18.41 -24.54 -9.07
C LEU A 509 -18.19 -25.31 -10.38
N ALA A 510 -18.83 -26.47 -10.54
CA ALA A 510 -18.80 -27.24 -11.79
C ALA A 510 -19.40 -26.44 -12.96
N ASP A 511 -20.53 -25.75 -12.74
CA ASP A 511 -21.15 -24.90 -13.75
C ASP A 511 -20.28 -23.68 -14.10
N ALA A 512 -19.61 -23.09 -13.13
CA ALA A 512 -18.63 -22.04 -13.37
C ALA A 512 -17.44 -22.53 -14.21
N PHE A 513 -16.94 -23.75 -13.98
CA PHE A 513 -15.92 -24.33 -14.86
C PHE A 513 -16.44 -24.57 -16.27
N ARG A 514 -17.65 -25.11 -16.44
CA ARG A 514 -18.28 -25.27 -17.77
C ARG A 514 -18.47 -23.94 -18.47
N PHE A 515 -18.85 -22.89 -17.74
CA PHE A 515 -18.92 -21.53 -18.26
C PHE A 515 -17.56 -21.04 -18.75
N ALA A 516 -16.52 -21.19 -17.93
CA ALA A 516 -15.14 -20.81 -18.28
C ALA A 516 -14.59 -21.58 -19.49
N MET A 517 -15.10 -22.80 -19.76
CA MET A 517 -14.72 -23.58 -20.94
C MET A 517 -15.34 -23.09 -22.26
N ARG A 518 -16.38 -22.24 -22.22
CA ARG A 518 -17.08 -21.74 -23.42
C ARG A 518 -16.13 -20.98 -24.36
N SER A 519 -16.38 -21.09 -25.66
CA SER A 519 -15.60 -20.42 -26.71
C SER A 519 -15.57 -18.91 -26.53
N GLU A 520 -16.70 -18.30 -26.15
CA GLU A 520 -16.86 -16.86 -26.00
C GLU A 520 -16.04 -16.34 -24.82
N THR A 521 -16.05 -17.07 -23.69
CA THR A 521 -15.30 -16.73 -22.48
C THR A 521 -13.79 -16.86 -22.70
N ARG A 522 -13.36 -17.94 -23.37
CA ARG A 522 -11.97 -18.11 -23.80
C ARG A 522 -11.53 -16.99 -24.75
N ALA A 523 -12.35 -16.65 -25.74
CA ALA A 523 -12.05 -15.56 -26.67
C ALA A 523 -11.99 -14.20 -25.97
N ALA A 524 -12.85 -13.92 -24.99
CA ALA A 524 -12.81 -12.70 -24.19
C ALA A 524 -11.51 -12.60 -23.37
N ALA A 525 -11.12 -13.67 -22.68
CA ALA A 525 -9.86 -13.71 -21.94
C ALA A 525 -8.64 -13.50 -22.88
N GLN A 526 -8.65 -14.10 -24.07
CA GLN A 526 -7.59 -13.93 -25.06
C GLN A 526 -7.52 -12.51 -25.64
N ARG A 527 -8.67 -11.86 -25.91
CA ARG A 527 -8.70 -10.44 -26.33
C ARG A 527 -8.13 -9.52 -25.26
N LEU A 528 -8.50 -9.74 -24.00
CA LEU A 528 -7.96 -8.95 -22.89
C LEU A 528 -6.44 -9.17 -22.75
N ALA A 529 -5.98 -10.42 -22.84
CA ALA A 529 -4.55 -10.74 -22.84
C ALA A 529 -3.79 -10.04 -23.97
N ALA A 530 -4.37 -9.99 -25.18
CA ALA A 530 -3.77 -9.29 -26.31
C ALA A 530 -3.64 -7.79 -26.04
N ALA A 531 -4.66 -7.15 -25.44
CA ALA A 531 -4.56 -5.75 -25.04
C ALA A 531 -3.50 -5.54 -23.95
N MET A 532 -3.47 -6.41 -22.94
CA MET A 532 -2.51 -6.36 -21.83
C MET A 532 -1.05 -6.61 -22.26
N LYS A 533 -0.80 -7.23 -23.42
CA LYS A 533 0.55 -7.41 -23.96
C LYS A 533 1.18 -6.10 -24.44
N GLU A 534 0.36 -5.15 -24.87
CA GLU A 534 0.81 -3.81 -25.29
C GLU A 534 1.01 -2.87 -24.10
N GLU A 535 0.65 -3.30 -22.88
CA GLU A 535 0.78 -2.51 -21.66
C GLU A 535 2.14 -2.74 -20.99
N ASN A 536 2.79 -1.65 -20.56
CA ASN A 536 3.91 -1.70 -19.64
C ASN A 536 3.56 -0.98 -18.33
N GLY A 537 2.78 -1.66 -17.47
CA GLY A 537 2.24 -1.07 -16.26
C GLY A 537 3.26 -0.38 -15.36
N VAL A 538 4.43 -1.01 -15.21
CA VAL A 538 5.50 -0.49 -14.36
C VAL A 538 6.13 0.78 -14.95
N ALA A 539 6.52 0.76 -16.23
CA ALA A 539 7.11 1.93 -16.87
C ALA A 539 6.11 3.10 -16.95
N THR A 540 4.85 2.81 -17.27
CA THR A 540 3.75 3.79 -17.27
C THR A 540 3.57 4.41 -15.88
N ALA A 541 3.68 3.64 -14.79
CA ALA A 541 3.61 4.18 -13.44
C ALA A 541 4.82 5.02 -13.03
N VAL A 542 6.04 4.68 -13.50
CA VAL A 542 7.22 5.55 -13.31
C VAL A 542 7.01 6.89 -13.99
N GLN A 543 6.51 6.87 -15.24
CA GLN A 543 6.19 8.09 -15.98
C GLN A 543 5.12 8.92 -15.28
N ALA A 544 4.04 8.28 -14.80
CA ALA A 544 3.00 8.94 -14.03
C ALA A 544 3.57 9.56 -12.74
N PHE A 545 4.36 8.81 -11.97
CA PHE A 545 5.03 9.32 -10.77
C PHE A 545 5.86 10.56 -11.08
N HIS A 546 6.69 10.51 -12.11
CA HIS A 546 7.52 11.64 -12.52
C HIS A 546 6.74 12.85 -13.01
N ALA A 547 5.66 12.63 -13.77
CA ALA A 547 4.79 13.70 -14.27
C ALA A 547 4.10 14.47 -13.14
N HIS A 548 3.87 13.82 -11.99
CA HIS A 548 3.26 14.43 -10.82
C HIS A 548 4.26 15.04 -9.82
N LEU A 549 5.57 14.99 -10.11
CA LEU A 549 6.57 15.65 -9.28
C LEU A 549 6.53 17.18 -9.48
N PRO A 550 6.61 17.99 -8.40
CA PRO A 550 6.78 19.43 -8.50
C PRO A 550 8.24 19.79 -8.86
N LEU A 551 8.64 19.45 -10.09
CA LEU A 551 10.03 19.54 -10.55
C LEU A 551 10.59 20.97 -10.48
N ASP A 552 9.74 21.98 -10.69
CA ASP A 552 10.07 23.40 -10.52
C ASP A 552 10.59 23.73 -9.13
N LYS A 553 10.16 22.98 -8.10
CA LYS A 553 10.61 23.13 -6.71
C LYS A 553 11.72 22.16 -6.33
N MET A 554 11.84 21.04 -7.04
CA MET A 554 12.81 19.98 -6.72
C MET A 554 14.18 20.21 -7.35
N ILE A 555 14.29 20.86 -8.51
CA ILE A 555 15.59 21.00 -9.19
C ILE A 555 16.46 22.02 -8.43
N SER A 556 17.70 21.66 -8.12
CA SER A 556 18.66 22.61 -7.54
C SER A 556 19.26 23.52 -8.62
N ASP A 557 19.37 24.83 -8.32
CA ASP A 557 19.77 25.85 -9.29
C ASP A 557 21.26 25.80 -9.68
N LEU A 558 22.12 25.28 -8.79
CA LEU A 558 23.56 25.23 -9.01
C LEU A 558 24.04 23.86 -9.52
N GLU A 559 23.33 22.79 -9.12
CA GLU A 559 23.58 21.44 -9.61
C GLU A 559 22.30 20.60 -9.62
N SER A 560 21.74 20.41 -10.81
CA SER A 560 20.42 19.82 -11.05
C SER A 560 20.30 18.32 -10.75
N THR A 561 21.42 17.60 -10.59
CA THR A 561 21.42 16.15 -10.35
C THR A 561 20.75 15.77 -9.03
N PHE A 562 20.71 16.65 -8.03
CA PHE A 562 20.17 16.36 -6.70
C PHE A 562 19.01 17.29 -6.35
N PRO A 563 18.03 16.80 -5.56
CA PRO A 563 16.89 17.61 -5.20
C PRO A 563 17.30 18.76 -4.28
N ALA A 564 16.67 19.91 -4.48
CA ALA A 564 16.80 21.06 -3.62
C ALA A 564 16.13 20.79 -2.26
N CYS A 565 16.89 20.99 -1.19
CA CYS A 565 16.41 20.85 0.19
C CYS A 565 16.62 22.10 1.03
N PHE A 566 17.41 23.06 0.51
CA PHE A 566 17.62 24.37 1.12
C PHE A 566 17.30 25.50 0.14
N SER A 567 16.93 26.64 0.71
CA SER A 567 16.88 27.92 0.03
C SER A 567 17.90 28.86 0.66
N LEU A 568 18.45 29.72 -0.17
CA LEU A 568 19.28 30.85 0.19
C LEU A 568 18.55 32.14 -0.21
N PRO A 569 17.65 32.68 0.64
CA PRO A 569 16.76 33.77 0.24
C PRO A 569 17.47 35.05 -0.19
N LYS A 570 18.66 35.29 0.36
CA LYS A 570 19.51 36.43 -0.02
C LYS A 570 19.96 36.34 -1.49
N TYR A 571 20.09 35.12 -2.00
CA TYR A 571 20.55 34.85 -3.36
C TYR A 571 19.43 34.41 -4.30
N ASP A 572 18.20 34.26 -3.80
CA ASP A 572 17.07 33.67 -4.51
C ASP A 572 17.38 32.29 -5.13
N LEU A 573 18.17 31.48 -4.42
CA LEU A 573 18.59 30.15 -4.88
C LEU A 573 17.95 29.03 -4.06
N LYS A 574 17.57 27.95 -4.72
CA LYS A 574 17.26 26.64 -4.14
C LYS A 574 18.40 25.68 -4.44
N ILE A 575 18.96 25.09 -3.39
CA ILE A 575 20.17 24.28 -3.46
C ILE A 575 20.00 22.90 -2.82
N SER A 576 20.70 21.92 -3.37
CA SER A 576 20.75 20.57 -2.83
C SER A 576 21.70 20.46 -1.63
N LEU A 577 21.59 19.37 -0.87
CA LEU A 577 22.47 19.11 0.28
C LEU A 577 23.96 19.05 -0.12
N PRO A 578 24.36 18.35 -1.19
CA PRO A 578 25.75 18.36 -1.63
C PRO A 578 26.26 19.76 -2.02
N VAL A 579 25.43 20.58 -2.65
CA VAL A 579 25.78 21.98 -2.98
C VAL A 579 25.98 22.81 -1.71
N ALA A 580 25.08 22.68 -0.73
CA ALA A 580 25.22 23.37 0.55
C ALA A 580 26.53 22.99 1.27
N GLN A 581 26.92 21.71 1.25
CA GLN A 581 28.18 21.25 1.81
C GLN A 581 29.39 21.89 1.13
N VAL A 582 29.39 22.00 -0.21
CA VAL A 582 30.47 22.66 -0.96
C VAL A 582 30.58 24.14 -0.58
N LEU A 583 29.46 24.87 -0.54
CA LEU A 583 29.45 26.31 -0.23
C LEU A 583 29.85 26.62 1.22
N LEU A 584 29.48 25.76 2.17
CA LEU A 584 29.90 25.88 3.57
C LEU A 584 31.40 25.57 3.72
N ALA A 585 31.89 24.51 3.06
CA ALA A 585 33.29 24.10 3.13
C ALA A 585 34.24 25.14 2.49
N SER A 586 33.80 25.87 1.47
CA SER A 586 34.55 26.97 0.87
C SER A 586 34.49 28.28 1.65
N GLY A 587 33.62 28.39 2.66
CA GLY A 587 33.31 29.64 3.35
C GLY A 587 32.56 30.66 2.47
N SER A 588 31.89 30.20 1.41
CA SER A 588 31.10 31.07 0.52
C SER A 588 29.78 31.51 1.13
N ILE A 589 29.26 30.75 2.09
CA ILE A 589 28.06 31.05 2.90
C ILE A 589 28.28 30.60 4.35
N ASP A 590 27.48 31.14 5.27
CA ASP A 590 27.34 30.65 6.64
C ASP A 590 26.12 29.74 6.81
N GLU A 591 26.15 28.80 7.76
CA GLU A 591 25.00 27.90 8.04
C GLU A 591 23.72 28.67 8.38
N SER A 592 23.84 29.85 9.00
CA SER A 592 22.72 30.73 9.33
C SER A 592 21.98 31.30 8.10
N GLU A 593 22.62 31.29 6.92
CA GLU A 593 22.01 31.73 5.66
C GLU A 593 21.08 30.66 5.05
N LEU A 594 21.24 29.39 5.44
CA LEU A 594 20.42 28.28 4.94
C LEU A 594 19.04 28.25 5.58
N LYS A 595 18.01 28.12 4.74
CA LYS A 595 16.64 27.82 5.19
C LYS A 595 16.15 26.52 4.54
N VAL A 596 15.42 25.70 5.28
CA VAL A 596 14.77 24.51 4.71
C VAL A 596 13.82 24.93 3.59
N HIS A 597 13.89 24.23 2.46
CA HIS A 597 13.06 24.45 1.28
C HIS A 597 12.02 23.33 1.15
N PRO A 598 10.75 23.56 1.53
CA PRO A 598 9.70 22.56 1.36
C PRO A 598 9.31 22.45 -0.12
N VAL A 599 9.45 21.26 -0.67
CA VAL A 599 9.10 20.94 -2.06
C VAL A 599 7.58 20.92 -2.26
N LYS A 600 6.86 20.22 -1.38
CA LYS A 600 5.40 20.18 -1.35
C LYS A 600 4.91 20.66 -0.01
N VAL A 601 3.93 21.54 -0.10
CA VAL A 601 3.29 22.14 1.04
C VAL A 601 1.87 21.58 1.12
N TRP A 602 1.57 20.89 2.22
CA TRP A 602 0.30 20.20 2.45
C TRP A 602 -0.60 21.07 3.34
N ASP A 603 -1.65 21.65 2.76
CA ASP A 603 -2.50 22.65 3.42
C ASP A 603 -3.72 22.01 4.08
N ILE A 604 -3.45 21.16 5.07
CA ILE A 604 -4.48 20.38 5.78
C ILE A 604 -5.13 21.23 6.89
N ARG A 605 -5.43 22.51 6.61
CA ARG A 605 -6.16 23.44 7.50
C ARG A 605 -7.63 23.49 7.12
N ASP A 606 -8.47 23.97 8.04
CA ASP A 606 -9.88 24.25 7.72
C ASP A 606 -9.94 25.41 6.70
N GLU A 607 -10.90 25.40 5.78
CA GLU A 607 -10.99 26.41 4.71
C GLU A 607 -11.15 27.82 5.29
N HIS A 608 -11.80 27.93 6.44
CA HIS A 608 -11.97 29.16 7.22
C HIS A 608 -10.71 29.62 7.98
N GLU A 609 -9.62 28.82 8.03
CA GLU A 609 -8.35 29.13 8.71
C GLU A 609 -7.17 29.40 7.74
N ARG A 610 -7.42 29.52 6.44
CA ARG A 610 -6.38 29.79 5.42
C ARG A 610 -5.80 31.21 5.55
N VAL A 611 -4.87 31.41 6.48
CA VAL A 611 -4.06 32.65 6.62
C VAL A 611 -2.67 32.42 5.98
N PRO A 612 -2.01 33.43 5.36
CA PRO A 612 -0.73 33.26 4.67
C PRO A 612 0.38 32.58 5.48
N TRP A 613 1.19 31.79 4.77
CA TRP A 613 2.21 30.81 5.18
C TRP A 613 3.33 31.25 6.16
N HIS A 614 3.28 32.45 6.72
CA HIS A 614 4.44 33.06 7.40
C HIS A 614 4.68 32.63 8.85
N ARG A 615 3.92 31.67 9.41
CA ARG A 615 4.06 31.27 10.82
C ARG A 615 3.74 29.79 11.02
N LEU A 616 4.76 28.95 11.24
CA LEU A 616 4.81 27.64 11.95
C LEU A 616 6.16 26.97 11.54
N THR A 617 7.02 26.33 12.36
CA THR A 617 7.30 26.31 13.80
C THR A 617 8.80 26.02 13.98
N ARG A 618 9.39 26.51 15.08
CA ARG A 618 10.78 26.27 15.53
C ARG A 618 11.15 24.77 15.67
N SER A 619 10.14 23.89 15.68
CA SER A 619 10.23 22.45 15.90
C SER A 619 10.66 21.64 14.67
N GLY A 620 10.29 22.08 13.44
CA GLY A 620 10.77 21.46 12.20
C GLY A 620 12.26 21.70 11.99
N ARG A 621 12.73 22.92 12.31
CA ARG A 621 14.15 23.30 12.27
C ARG A 621 15.02 22.44 13.18
N LYS A 622 14.55 22.10 14.40
CA LYS A 622 15.30 21.24 15.33
C LYS A 622 15.39 19.77 14.92
N ALA A 623 14.35 19.23 14.28
CA ALA A 623 14.38 17.85 13.79
C ALA A 623 15.33 17.70 12.60
N PHE A 624 15.30 18.66 11.66
CA PHE A 624 16.21 18.66 10.52
C PHE A 624 17.65 19.01 10.92
N SER A 625 17.84 19.94 11.87
CA SER A 625 19.16 20.26 12.46
C SER A 625 19.72 19.12 13.31
N ARG A 626 18.89 18.28 13.94
CA ARG A 626 19.36 17.03 14.58
C ARG A 626 19.69 15.94 13.57
N LEU A 627 18.88 15.77 12.52
CA LEU A 627 19.22 14.88 11.41
C LEU A 627 20.51 15.32 10.72
N TYR A 628 20.72 16.63 10.59
CA TYR A 628 21.97 17.24 10.16
C TYR A 628 23.10 16.91 11.15
N ALA A 629 22.93 17.17 12.45
CA ALA A 629 23.92 16.85 13.48
C ALA A 629 24.33 15.35 13.48
N GLU A 630 23.36 14.44 13.44
CA GLU A 630 23.56 12.98 13.42
C GLU A 630 24.17 12.47 12.11
N THR A 631 23.97 13.17 10.98
CA THR A 631 24.65 12.87 9.71
C THR A 631 26.01 13.55 9.59
N THR A 632 26.23 14.65 10.33
CA THR A 632 27.48 15.42 10.37
C THR A 632 28.49 14.95 11.40
N ASP A 633 28.15 14.11 12.37
CA ASP A 633 29.17 13.54 13.28
C ASP A 633 30.19 12.64 12.54
N GLY A 634 29.91 12.28 11.28
CA GLY A 634 30.86 11.70 10.32
C GLY A 634 31.59 12.69 9.39
N THR A 635 31.31 14.00 9.45
CA THR A 635 31.75 14.99 8.44
C THR A 635 33.14 15.58 8.63
N LYS A 636 33.97 15.01 9.50
CA LYS A 636 35.43 15.25 9.37
C LYS A 636 36.08 14.47 8.22
N GLN A 637 35.35 13.57 7.52
CA GLN A 637 35.93 12.80 6.40
C GLN A 637 35.05 12.60 5.15
N ALA A 638 33.88 13.22 5.03
CA ALA A 638 33.11 13.17 3.78
C ALA A 638 33.48 14.36 2.87
N GLN A 639 34.50 14.18 2.02
CA GLN A 639 34.57 14.94 0.76
C GLN A 639 33.20 14.78 0.08
N SER A 640 32.65 15.84 -0.49
CA SER A 640 31.28 16.02 -1.01
C SER A 640 30.79 15.01 -2.06
N GLY A 641 31.48 13.88 -2.26
CA GLY A 641 31.22 12.90 -3.31
C GLY A 641 31.50 13.42 -4.72
N TYR A 642 31.70 14.73 -4.88
CA TYR A 642 31.96 15.41 -6.14
C TYR A 642 33.43 15.42 -6.50
N SER A 643 33.70 15.38 -7.81
CA SER A 643 35.02 15.67 -8.32
C SER A 643 35.39 17.14 -8.06
N LYS A 644 36.69 17.46 -8.13
CA LYS A 644 37.17 18.84 -7.95
C LYS A 644 36.58 19.78 -9.01
N GLU A 645 36.37 19.28 -10.22
CA GLU A 645 35.81 20.00 -11.35
C GLU A 645 34.37 20.44 -11.06
N ILE A 646 33.54 19.51 -10.55
CA ILE A 646 32.14 19.82 -10.19
C ILE A 646 32.08 20.84 -9.05
N CYS A 647 32.93 20.69 -8.03
CA CYS A 647 33.02 21.67 -6.95
C CYS A 647 33.38 23.07 -7.47
N ALA A 648 34.34 23.16 -8.39
CA ALA A 648 34.75 24.43 -9.00
C ALA A 648 33.62 25.05 -9.84
N GLU A 649 32.87 24.23 -10.58
CA GLU A 649 31.71 24.69 -11.35
C GLU A 649 30.60 25.26 -10.45
N ILE A 650 30.26 24.56 -9.36
CA ILE A 650 29.28 25.03 -8.37
C ILE A 650 29.69 26.40 -7.81
N LEU A 651 30.95 26.55 -7.38
CA LEU A 651 31.47 27.80 -6.83
C LEU A 651 31.47 28.93 -7.86
N SER A 652 31.81 28.63 -9.12
CA SER A 652 31.77 29.59 -10.22
C SER A 652 30.34 30.08 -10.49
N LYS A 653 29.36 29.16 -10.59
CA LYS A 653 27.93 29.51 -10.77
C LYS A 653 27.41 30.33 -9.60
N PHE A 654 27.80 29.99 -8.36
CA PHE A 654 27.41 30.75 -7.18
C PHE A 654 27.97 32.18 -7.18
N GLU A 655 29.26 32.36 -7.48
CA GLU A 655 29.88 33.70 -7.55
C GLU A 655 29.31 34.56 -8.69
N GLN A 656 28.90 33.96 -9.82
CA GLN A 656 28.17 34.68 -10.87
C GLN A 656 26.84 35.23 -10.34
N ASN A 657 26.03 34.42 -9.68
CA ASN A 657 24.77 34.87 -9.06
C ASN A 657 25.00 35.94 -8.00
N ARG A 658 26.04 35.77 -7.17
CA ARG A 658 26.41 36.74 -6.13
C ARG A 658 26.79 38.10 -6.70
N ARG A 659 27.40 38.16 -7.88
CA ARG A 659 27.74 39.41 -8.59
C ARG A 659 26.50 40.11 -9.12
N VAL A 660 25.54 39.37 -9.70
CA VAL A 660 24.28 39.92 -10.22
C VAL A 660 23.44 40.60 -9.14
N ILE A 661 23.49 40.12 -7.90
CA ILE A 661 22.74 40.71 -6.77
C ILE A 661 23.47 41.92 -6.16
N LYS A 662 24.79 41.98 -6.29
CA LYS A 662 25.60 43.11 -5.81
C LYS A 662 25.57 44.31 -6.77
N SER A 663 25.33 44.07 -8.06
CA SER A 663 25.05 45.09 -9.07
C SER A 663 23.60 45.52 -9.02
#